data_AF-A0A7L2V770-F1
#
_entry.id   AF-A0A7L2V770-F1
#
_cell.length_a   1.000
_cell.length_b   1.000
_cell.length_c   1.000
_cell.angle_alpha   90.00
_cell.angle_beta   90.00
_cell.angle_gamma   90.00
#
_symmetry.space_group_name_H-M   'P 1'
#
loop_
_entity.id
_entity.type
_entity.pdbx_description
1 polymer ?
#
loop_
_entity_poly.entity_id
_entity_poly.type
_entity_poly.pdbx_seq_one_letter_code
_entity_poly.pdbx_strand_id
1 'polypeptide(L)'
;LPQSEYHYEYTACDSSGSRWRVAVPHTPGLCTGLPDPVRGTECSFSCKAGEFLDMKGQACQPCAEGTYSLGTGVRFDEWDEVPHGFANVATNLEVDDGFGDTVENCTTSTWVPLGDYVASNTDECTATLMYAVNLKQSGTVSFEYIYPDSSIVFEFFVGDREGSLGTWGLERWRFSSQAGEVGPGQPHEVELSRGNNVLYWRTTAFSVWAKVPKPVLVRNIGITGVAYTSECFPCKPGTFAPAAGSSSCHLCPANTFSGKGATACQPCEPDTYAEPGSVSCKPRPPCTDKDYFYTHTACDTHGETQLMFKWAEPKICSEELPEAAKLPPSGVKSKCPPCNPGFAKGNGSSCQPCPYGSFSNGSGCLSCPLGTEPALGLEYKWWNVLPPNMETTVLSGINFEYKGMAAGWEVAGDYIYTAAGASDNDFMILTLVVPGFSPPSPVLEDAESKEVARITFVFEMICSVSCELYFMVGINSRTNTPVETWTGAKGKQSYTYVVERNATMSFTWAFQRTPYHEAGRRYTSDVAKLYSVNVTNVLGGVASFCRHCAPEPAGSCAPCPPGSALDRGSGSCQPCPPGTYLRGHPSDGTPTCHPCGPGTRSNQLRSLCYNNCSFWLPLPGHLLHYDFSALAPGASFSSGPSFTAKGLKYFHQFNISLCGNQGRKMATCTDNVTDARGQGDVARLVTSYVCQAIVVPPDVMGYKVAVSSQPVSLADRLLG
;
A
#
# COMPACT_ATOMS: atom_id res chain seq x y z
N LEU A 1 57.82 -3.43 -1.19
CA LEU A 1 56.74 -4.42 -0.93
C LEU A 1 56.15 -4.82 -2.29
N PRO A 2 55.72 -6.08 -2.50
CA PRO A 2 54.94 -6.45 -3.69
C PRO A 2 53.65 -5.59 -3.77
N GLN A 3 53.17 -5.31 -4.98
CA GLN A 3 51.98 -4.45 -5.22
C GLN A 3 50.68 -4.96 -4.58
N SER A 4 50.65 -6.19 -4.06
CA SER A 4 49.51 -6.81 -3.39
C SER A 4 49.37 -6.46 -1.91
N GLU A 5 50.32 -5.70 -1.33
CA GLU A 5 50.36 -5.43 0.13
C GLU A 5 49.93 -3.99 0.50
N TYR A 6 49.60 -3.16 -0.49
CA TYR A 6 49.16 -1.78 -0.29
C TYR A 6 48.18 -1.33 -1.38
N HIS A 7 47.24 -0.45 -1.04
CA HIS A 7 46.36 0.24 -1.99
C HIS A 7 46.68 1.73 -2.07
N TYR A 8 46.18 2.43 -3.09
CA TYR A 8 46.37 3.88 -3.20
C TYR A 8 45.13 4.62 -2.73
N GLU A 9 45.34 5.65 -1.92
CA GLU A 9 44.31 6.61 -1.51
C GLU A 9 44.77 8.04 -1.77
N TYR A 10 43.83 8.98 -1.90
CA TYR A 10 44.16 10.39 -1.83
C TYR A 10 44.06 10.91 -0.40
N THR A 11 45.01 11.75 -0.01
CA THR A 11 44.93 12.52 1.22
C THR A 11 43.76 13.51 1.17
N ALA A 12 43.40 14.05 2.33
CA ALA A 12 42.54 15.22 2.40
C ALA A 12 43.11 16.38 1.55
N CYS A 13 42.20 17.18 1.02
CA CYS A 13 42.53 18.37 0.25
C CYS A 13 43.12 19.44 1.16
N ASP A 14 44.21 20.06 0.73
CA ASP A 14 44.71 21.26 1.38
C ASP A 14 43.87 22.49 1.00
N SER A 15 44.17 23.63 1.64
CA SER A 15 43.48 24.90 1.40
C SER A 15 43.65 25.45 -0.02
N SER A 16 44.60 24.92 -0.80
CA SER A 16 44.83 25.26 -2.21
C SER A 16 44.08 24.35 -3.18
N GLY A 17 43.32 23.36 -2.68
CA GLY A 17 42.62 22.38 -3.50
C GLY A 17 43.52 21.28 -4.07
N SER A 18 44.76 21.17 -3.59
CA SER A 18 45.70 20.11 -3.93
C SER A 18 45.59 18.94 -2.96
N ARG A 19 45.92 17.73 -3.42
CA ARG A 19 45.98 16.52 -2.61
C ARG A 19 47.12 15.63 -3.07
N TRP A 20 47.49 14.65 -2.27
CA TRP A 20 48.54 13.69 -2.58
C TRP A 20 47.96 12.30 -2.71
N ARG A 21 48.45 11.54 -3.69
CA ARG A 21 48.22 10.11 -3.81
C ARG A 21 49.25 9.38 -2.98
N VAL A 22 48.81 8.65 -1.98
CA VAL A 22 49.66 7.90 -1.04
C VAL A 22 49.37 6.41 -1.14
N ALA A 23 50.40 5.59 -0.92
CA ALA A 23 50.24 4.15 -0.76
C ALA A 23 49.95 3.83 0.71
N VAL A 24 48.84 3.14 0.97
CA VAL A 24 48.39 2.73 2.30
C VAL A 24 48.55 1.21 2.42
N PRO A 25 49.32 0.70 3.39
CA PRO A 25 49.52 -0.74 3.56
C PRO A 25 48.23 -1.38 4.11
N HIS A 26 47.89 -2.58 3.64
CA HIS A 26 46.71 -3.31 4.14
C HIS A 26 46.85 -3.77 5.60
N THR A 27 48.09 -3.99 6.05
CA THR A 27 48.39 -4.38 7.44
C THR A 27 48.86 -3.15 8.24
N PRO A 28 48.18 -2.79 9.34
CA PRO A 28 48.60 -1.69 10.20
C PRO A 28 50.02 -1.92 10.74
N GLY A 29 50.92 -0.93 10.56
CA GLY A 29 52.29 -0.96 11.11
C GLY A 29 53.41 -1.32 10.11
N LEU A 30 53.09 -1.73 8.88
CA LEU A 30 54.06 -2.04 7.82
C LEU A 30 54.27 -0.82 6.89
N CYS A 31 55.06 0.16 7.32
CA CYS A 31 55.27 1.42 6.58
C CYS A 31 56.56 1.48 5.74
N THR A 32 57.30 0.37 5.59
CA THR A 32 58.63 0.36 4.94
C THR A 32 58.59 -0.19 3.52
N GLY A 33 59.10 0.56 2.54
CA GLY A 33 59.18 0.13 1.13
C GLY A 33 57.90 0.37 0.31
N LEU A 34 57.12 1.38 0.71
CA LEU A 34 55.98 1.91 -0.04
C LEU A 34 56.44 2.94 -1.07
N PRO A 35 55.75 3.08 -2.22
CA PRO A 35 56.03 4.12 -3.21
C PRO A 35 55.90 5.54 -2.65
N ASP A 36 56.72 6.46 -3.16
CA ASP A 36 56.66 7.86 -2.76
C ASP A 36 55.31 8.52 -3.12
N PRO A 37 54.80 9.43 -2.26
CA PRO A 37 53.59 10.19 -2.55
C PRO A 37 53.74 11.01 -3.84
N VAL A 38 52.73 10.92 -4.71
CA VAL A 38 52.67 11.69 -5.96
C VAL A 38 51.59 12.75 -5.84
N ARG A 39 51.78 13.93 -6.45
CA ARG A 39 50.72 14.95 -6.52
C ARG A 39 49.47 14.35 -7.17
N GLY A 40 48.33 14.47 -6.49
CA GLY A 40 47.05 13.95 -6.91
C GLY A 40 46.28 14.89 -7.82
N THR A 41 45.17 14.42 -8.42
CA THR A 41 44.25 15.29 -9.18
C THR A 41 43.63 16.35 -8.27
N GLU A 42 43.21 17.48 -8.86
CA GLU A 42 42.52 18.55 -8.13
C GLU A 42 41.28 18.05 -7.40
N CYS A 43 40.92 18.69 -6.30
CA CYS A 43 39.79 18.26 -5.47
C CYS A 43 38.40 18.46 -6.10
N SER A 44 38.32 19.20 -7.21
CA SER A 44 37.15 19.34 -8.08
C SER A 44 37.01 18.21 -9.10
N PHE A 45 38.03 17.37 -9.25
CA PHE A 45 38.05 16.29 -10.23
C PHE A 45 37.02 15.20 -9.90
N SER A 46 36.24 14.81 -10.89
CA SER A 46 35.26 13.72 -10.80
C SER A 46 35.19 12.92 -12.10
N CYS A 47 34.90 11.63 -11.98
CA CYS A 47 34.66 10.74 -13.12
C CYS A 47 33.17 10.70 -13.48
N LYS A 48 32.85 10.51 -14.76
CA LYS A 48 31.46 10.41 -15.22
C LYS A 48 30.86 9.06 -14.81
N ALA A 49 29.53 8.97 -14.79
CA ALA A 49 28.86 7.69 -14.66
C ALA A 49 29.34 6.73 -15.76
N GLY A 50 29.62 5.48 -15.39
CA GLY A 50 30.25 4.49 -16.26
C GLY A 50 31.79 4.54 -16.27
N GLU A 51 32.42 5.48 -15.58
CA GLU A 51 33.89 5.57 -15.48
C GLU A 51 34.36 5.35 -14.03
N PHE A 52 35.60 4.87 -13.87
CA PHE A 52 36.29 4.78 -12.58
C PHE A 52 37.63 5.50 -12.66
N LEU A 53 38.17 5.92 -11.52
CA LEU A 53 39.47 6.56 -11.47
C LEU A 53 40.57 5.53 -11.31
N ASP A 54 41.38 5.32 -12.35
CA ASP A 54 42.62 4.56 -12.20
C ASP A 54 43.60 5.34 -11.32
N MET A 55 43.82 4.86 -10.10
CA MET A 55 44.72 5.49 -9.15
C MET A 55 46.19 5.42 -9.57
N LYS A 56 46.58 4.58 -10.54
CA LYS A 56 47.96 4.55 -11.06
C LYS A 56 48.18 5.66 -12.09
N GLY A 57 47.28 5.79 -13.07
CA GLY A 57 47.34 6.81 -14.11
C GLY A 57 46.71 8.17 -13.74
N GLN A 58 45.97 8.24 -12.63
CA GLN A 58 45.18 9.41 -12.21
C GLN A 58 44.20 9.92 -13.29
N ALA A 59 43.67 9.02 -14.12
CA ALA A 59 42.74 9.33 -15.20
C ALA A 59 41.47 8.46 -15.10
N CYS A 60 40.33 9.02 -15.51
CA CYS A 60 39.08 8.27 -15.59
C CYS A 60 39.13 7.29 -16.76
N GLN A 61 38.82 6.03 -16.50
CA GLN A 61 38.71 4.99 -17.52
C GLN A 61 37.27 4.45 -17.55
N PRO A 62 36.75 4.10 -18.74
CA PRO A 62 35.44 3.47 -18.84
C PRO A 62 35.47 2.10 -18.18
N CYS A 63 34.38 1.75 -17.50
CA CYS A 63 34.17 0.41 -16.99
C CYS A 63 34.15 -0.62 -18.13
N ALA A 64 34.76 -1.77 -17.89
CA ALA A 64 34.69 -2.88 -18.83
C ALA A 64 33.24 -3.40 -18.92
N GLU A 65 32.92 -4.07 -20.02
CA GLU A 65 31.66 -4.82 -20.14
C GLU A 65 31.47 -5.76 -18.94
N GLY A 66 30.22 -5.93 -18.51
CA GLY A 66 29.88 -6.70 -17.30
C GLY A 66 30.15 -5.98 -15.98
N THR A 67 30.69 -4.76 -16.01
CA THR A 67 30.90 -3.94 -14.82
C THR A 67 30.20 -2.58 -14.96
N TYR A 68 29.88 -1.95 -13.84
CA TYR A 68 29.23 -0.65 -13.82
C TYR A 68 29.84 0.29 -12.78
N SER A 69 29.60 1.59 -12.97
CA SER A 69 30.04 2.63 -12.03
C SER A 69 29.08 3.81 -12.02
N LEU A 70 28.82 4.36 -10.84
CA LEU A 70 28.09 5.62 -10.69
C LEU A 70 28.99 6.86 -10.94
N GLY A 71 30.29 6.65 -11.18
CA GLY A 71 31.31 7.67 -11.42
C GLY A 71 31.71 8.40 -10.14
N THR A 72 30.74 9.10 -9.56
CA THR A 72 30.86 9.88 -8.32
C THR A 72 30.07 9.26 -7.17
N GLY A 73 29.85 7.94 -7.22
CA GLY A 73 29.00 7.27 -6.25
C GLY A 73 29.46 5.86 -5.86
N VAL A 74 28.98 5.43 -4.69
CA VAL A 74 29.15 4.08 -4.13
C VAL A 74 27.76 3.44 -4.06
N ARG A 75 27.65 2.14 -4.34
CA ARG A 75 26.39 1.40 -4.27
C ARG A 75 26.56 0.12 -3.44
N PHE A 76 25.56 -0.17 -2.62
CA PHE A 76 25.45 -1.37 -1.80
C PHE A 76 24.16 -2.12 -2.17
N ASP A 77 24.31 -3.22 -2.89
CA ASP A 77 23.23 -4.05 -3.42
C ASP A 77 23.42 -5.56 -3.19
N GLU A 78 24.55 -5.97 -2.61
CA GLU A 78 24.82 -7.33 -2.11
C GLU A 78 24.82 -7.29 -0.57
N TRP A 79 23.98 -8.12 0.07
CA TRP A 79 23.79 -8.21 1.52
C TRP A 79 24.02 -9.64 2.03
N ASP A 80 25.05 -10.33 1.56
CA ASP A 80 25.45 -11.63 2.15
C ASP A 80 26.02 -11.43 3.56
N GLU A 81 26.79 -10.35 3.74
CA GLU A 81 27.27 -9.83 5.01
C GLU A 81 27.07 -8.31 5.03
N VAL A 82 27.04 -7.68 6.21
CA VAL A 82 26.97 -6.22 6.30
C VAL A 82 28.27 -5.64 5.69
N PRO A 83 28.20 -4.83 4.62
CA PRO A 83 29.40 -4.38 3.91
C PRO A 83 30.36 -3.61 4.81
N HIS A 84 31.67 -3.71 4.52
CA HIS A 84 32.70 -2.96 5.23
C HIS A 84 32.42 -1.45 5.20
N GLY A 85 32.49 -0.80 6.37
CA GLY A 85 32.22 0.63 6.54
C GLY A 85 30.85 0.96 7.16
N PHE A 86 29.94 -0.02 7.24
CA PHE A 86 28.73 0.12 8.05
C PHE A 86 29.01 -0.17 9.53
N ALA A 87 28.48 0.68 10.41
CA ALA A 87 28.41 0.41 11.84
C ALA A 87 26.97 0.03 12.19
N ASN A 88 26.81 -1.04 12.98
CA ASN A 88 25.51 -1.61 13.30
C ASN A 88 25.40 -1.77 14.82
N VAL A 89 24.60 -0.91 15.43
CA VAL A 89 24.56 -0.72 16.89
C VAL A 89 23.12 -0.84 17.38
N ALA A 90 22.94 -1.46 18.54
CA ALA A 90 21.65 -1.57 19.21
C ALA A 90 21.74 -0.95 20.60
N THR A 91 20.76 -0.12 20.95
CA THR A 91 20.69 0.58 22.24
C THR A 91 19.36 0.31 22.95
N ASN A 92 19.43 0.27 24.28
CA ASN A 92 18.23 0.25 25.12
C ASN A 92 17.53 1.61 25.04
N LEU A 93 16.21 1.63 25.18
CA LEU A 93 15.48 2.87 25.46
C LEU A 93 15.91 3.35 26.85
N GLU A 94 16.35 4.60 26.95
CA GLU A 94 16.70 5.23 28.23
C GLU A 94 15.42 5.39 29.07
N VAL A 95 15.10 4.36 29.87
CA VAL A 95 14.08 4.45 30.91
C VAL A 95 14.76 4.98 32.17
N ASP A 96 14.30 6.13 32.66
CA ASP A 96 14.80 6.78 33.87
C ASP A 96 14.75 5.79 35.05
N ASP A 97 15.89 5.72 35.75
CA ASP A 97 16.29 4.68 36.69
C ASP A 97 15.41 4.73 37.95
N GLY A 98 14.42 3.84 38.05
CA GLY A 98 13.44 3.87 39.14
C GLY A 98 13.00 2.53 39.73
N PHE A 99 13.06 1.43 38.97
CA PHE A 99 12.70 0.11 39.50
C PHE A 99 13.60 -0.95 38.89
N GLY A 100 14.39 -1.60 39.76
CA GLY A 100 15.29 -2.67 39.40
C GLY A 100 14.53 -3.88 38.87
N ASP A 101 14.65 -4.10 37.56
CA ASP A 101 14.56 -5.41 36.95
C ASP A 101 15.54 -5.45 35.77
N THR A 102 16.06 -6.64 35.49
CA THR A 102 17.21 -6.93 34.61
C THR A 102 17.20 -6.12 33.31
N VAL A 103 18.19 -5.23 33.15
CA VAL A 103 18.49 -4.57 31.88
C VAL A 103 18.76 -5.66 30.84
N GLU A 104 17.77 -5.99 30.01
CA GLU A 104 17.95 -6.93 28.91
C GLU A 104 18.99 -6.38 27.93
N ASN A 105 19.88 -7.27 27.47
CA ASN A 105 21.06 -6.91 26.71
C ASN A 105 20.70 -6.78 25.22
N CYS A 106 20.34 -5.57 24.76
CA CYS A 106 20.01 -5.31 23.34
C CYS A 106 21.18 -5.48 22.36
N THR A 107 22.39 -5.84 22.81
CA THR A 107 23.59 -5.95 21.95
C THR A 107 23.46 -6.89 20.75
N THR A 108 22.51 -7.82 20.77
CA THR A 108 22.24 -8.76 19.66
C THR A 108 21.09 -8.33 18.73
N SER A 109 20.38 -7.26 19.08
CA SER A 109 19.20 -6.81 18.35
C SER A 109 19.54 -5.74 17.30
N THR A 110 20.33 -6.15 16.32
CA THR A 110 20.89 -5.28 15.27
C THR A 110 20.23 -5.52 13.92
N TRP A 111 20.63 -4.77 12.90
CA TRP A 111 20.23 -5.02 11.51
C TRP A 111 20.90 -6.29 10.97
N VAL A 112 20.14 -7.21 10.39
CA VAL A 112 20.66 -8.50 9.92
C VAL A 112 20.45 -8.67 8.42
N PRO A 113 21.43 -9.22 7.68
CA PRO A 113 21.21 -9.52 6.27
C PRO A 113 20.16 -10.63 6.09
N LEU A 114 19.27 -10.45 5.12
CA LEU A 114 18.13 -11.33 4.82
C LEU A 114 17.92 -11.39 3.30
N GLY A 115 18.65 -12.28 2.62
CA GLY A 115 18.64 -12.39 1.17
C GLY A 115 19.16 -11.12 0.51
N ASP A 116 18.37 -10.51 -0.39
CA ASP A 116 18.71 -9.27 -1.09
C ASP A 116 18.54 -7.99 -0.23
N TYR A 117 18.19 -8.13 1.06
CA TYR A 117 17.86 -7.01 1.95
C TYR A 117 18.68 -7.03 3.23
N VAL A 118 18.78 -5.87 3.88
CA VAL A 118 19.11 -5.76 5.31
C VAL A 118 17.84 -5.52 6.11
N ALA A 119 17.56 -6.40 7.06
CA ALA A 119 16.35 -6.39 7.89
C ALA A 119 16.61 -5.78 9.26
N SER A 120 15.69 -4.94 9.74
CA SER A 120 15.76 -4.37 11.07
C SER A 120 15.40 -5.38 12.16
N ASN A 121 15.67 -5.00 13.40
CA ASN A 121 15.11 -5.71 14.55
C ASN A 121 13.57 -5.57 14.60
N THR A 122 12.93 -6.56 15.22
CA THR A 122 11.47 -6.59 15.47
C THR A 122 11.12 -6.46 16.95
N ASP A 123 12.11 -6.27 17.80
CA ASP A 123 11.95 -6.19 19.23
C ASP A 123 12.05 -4.75 19.74
N GLU A 124 11.75 -4.52 21.01
CA GLU A 124 11.64 -3.16 21.56
C GLU A 124 12.99 -2.47 21.82
N CYS A 125 14.08 -2.98 21.23
CA CYS A 125 15.37 -2.33 21.20
C CYS A 125 15.40 -1.28 20.07
N THR A 126 16.29 -0.29 20.19
CA THR A 126 16.56 0.63 19.08
C THR A 126 17.76 0.15 18.29
N ALA A 127 17.56 -0.27 17.04
CA ALA A 127 18.65 -0.68 16.15
C ALA A 127 19.00 0.46 15.19
N THR A 128 20.30 0.74 15.04
CA THR A 128 20.82 1.80 14.18
C THR A 128 21.89 1.25 13.26
N LEU A 129 21.64 1.33 11.95
CA LEU A 129 22.61 1.08 10.90
C LEU A 129 23.17 2.43 10.43
N MET A 130 24.49 2.56 10.40
CA MET A 130 25.20 3.82 10.16
C MET A 130 26.25 3.67 9.07
N TYR A 131 26.35 4.66 8.18
CA TYR A 131 27.42 4.73 7.18
C TYR A 131 28.02 6.13 7.10
N ALA A 132 29.34 6.23 7.28
CA ALA A 132 30.07 7.50 7.21
C ALA A 132 30.66 7.70 5.81
N VAL A 133 30.30 8.81 5.16
CA VAL A 133 30.76 9.15 3.82
C VAL A 133 31.28 10.60 3.76
N ASN A 134 32.40 10.83 3.08
CA ASN A 134 32.91 12.18 2.83
C ASN A 134 32.67 12.57 1.37
N LEU A 135 31.75 13.51 1.15
CA LEU A 135 31.40 14.02 -0.17
C LEU A 135 32.27 15.22 -0.57
N LYS A 136 32.78 15.20 -1.80
CA LYS A 136 33.61 16.30 -2.34
C LYS A 136 32.79 17.34 -3.10
N GLN A 137 31.59 16.96 -3.54
CA GLN A 137 30.56 17.84 -4.09
C GLN A 137 29.22 17.49 -3.44
N SER A 138 28.22 18.35 -3.59
CA SER A 138 26.84 17.99 -3.20
C SER A 138 26.42 16.73 -3.95
N GLY A 139 25.80 15.80 -3.24
CA GLY A 139 25.38 14.52 -3.78
C GLY A 139 24.03 14.11 -3.24
N THR A 140 23.67 12.85 -3.44
CA THR A 140 22.41 12.29 -2.98
C THR A 140 22.63 10.90 -2.42
N VAL A 141 21.90 10.53 -1.38
CA VAL A 141 21.72 9.13 -0.97
C VAL A 141 20.37 8.66 -1.46
N SER A 142 20.34 7.49 -2.07
CA SER A 142 19.19 6.80 -2.64
C SER A 142 19.09 5.41 -2.05
N PHE A 143 17.92 4.95 -1.61
CA PHE A 143 17.72 3.57 -1.15
C PHE A 143 16.27 3.10 -1.31
N GLU A 144 16.07 1.80 -1.45
CA GLU A 144 14.74 1.17 -1.44
C GLU A 144 14.44 0.63 -0.04
N TYR A 145 13.21 0.80 0.44
CA TYR A 145 12.78 0.27 1.73
C TYR A 145 11.37 -0.32 1.68
N ILE A 146 11.12 -1.34 2.52
CA ILE A 146 9.80 -1.92 2.78
C ILE A 146 9.48 -1.64 4.24
N TYR A 147 8.37 -0.93 4.47
CA TYR A 147 7.87 -0.57 5.80
C TYR A 147 6.48 -1.18 6.02
N PRO A 148 6.40 -2.42 6.54
CA PRO A 148 5.16 -3.21 6.53
C PRO A 148 4.26 -2.96 7.74
N ASP A 149 4.76 -2.38 8.82
CA ASP A 149 4.05 -2.31 10.10
C ASP A 149 4.24 -0.94 10.78
N SER A 150 3.13 -0.28 11.12
CA SER A 150 3.17 0.97 11.89
C SER A 150 3.62 0.78 13.34
N SER A 151 3.82 -0.48 13.78
CA SER A 151 4.39 -0.86 15.06
C SER A 151 5.92 -0.71 15.17
N ILE A 152 6.60 -0.23 14.13
CA ILE A 152 8.03 0.12 14.18
C ILE A 152 8.20 1.58 13.77
N VAL A 153 8.81 2.42 14.61
CA VAL A 153 9.22 3.75 14.15
C VAL A 153 10.48 3.59 13.31
N PHE A 154 10.41 3.95 12.03
CA PHE A 154 11.54 3.98 11.11
C PHE A 154 11.93 5.41 10.77
N GLU A 155 13.20 5.75 11.01
CA GLU A 155 13.74 7.09 10.77
C GLU A 155 15.03 7.01 9.94
N PHE A 156 15.12 7.91 8.96
CA PHE A 156 16.35 8.19 8.25
C PHE A 156 16.78 9.62 8.50
N PHE A 157 18.05 9.82 8.86
CA PHE A 157 18.60 11.16 9.02
C PHE A 157 20.09 11.20 8.71
N VAL A 158 20.55 12.39 8.34
CA VAL A 158 21.96 12.68 8.06
C VAL A 158 22.50 13.50 9.23
N GLY A 159 23.56 13.01 9.87
CA GLY A 159 24.25 13.70 10.95
C GLY A 159 25.58 14.28 10.49
N ASP A 160 25.86 15.50 10.89
CA ASP A 160 27.09 16.23 10.60
C ASP A 160 27.80 16.50 11.95
N ARG A 161 28.70 15.57 12.34
CA ARG A 161 29.47 15.46 13.62
C ARG A 161 28.79 14.84 14.86
N GLU A 162 29.63 14.11 15.58
CA GLU A 162 29.45 13.52 16.90
C GLU A 162 29.23 14.61 17.95
N GLY A 163 27.99 14.77 18.46
CA GLY A 163 27.73 15.61 19.63
C GLY A 163 26.48 16.50 19.67
N SER A 164 25.46 16.34 18.81
CA SER A 164 24.21 17.11 18.94
C SER A 164 22.95 16.26 18.91
N LEU A 165 22.71 15.48 19.97
CA LEU A 165 21.41 14.87 20.24
C LEU A 165 20.32 15.89 20.65
N GLY A 166 20.52 17.19 20.41
CA GLY A 166 19.65 18.20 21.01
C GLY A 166 19.79 19.61 20.44
N THR A 167 19.76 19.82 19.12
CA THR A 167 19.42 21.15 18.58
C THR A 167 19.05 21.11 17.09
N TRP A 168 17.88 21.66 16.81
CA TRP A 168 17.24 22.04 15.55
C TRP A 168 18.15 22.28 14.35
N GLY A 169 17.91 21.56 13.25
CA GLY A 169 18.43 21.94 11.92
C GLY A 169 18.64 20.82 10.89
N LEU A 170 18.61 19.54 11.27
CA LEU A 170 18.85 18.43 10.34
C LEU A 170 17.54 17.87 9.80
N GLU A 171 17.48 17.61 8.49
CA GLU A 171 16.34 16.97 7.82
C GLU A 171 16.16 15.54 8.32
N ARG A 172 15.44 15.39 9.42
CA ARG A 172 15.03 14.10 9.97
C ARG A 172 13.78 13.64 9.23
N TRP A 173 13.95 12.61 8.41
CA TRP A 173 12.87 11.98 7.66
C TRP A 173 12.26 10.87 8.53
N ARG A 174 10.95 10.94 8.74
CA ARG A 174 10.18 9.88 9.38
C ARG A 174 9.24 9.30 8.34
N PHE A 175 9.28 7.99 8.18
CA PHE A 175 8.47 7.30 7.18
C PHE A 175 7.08 7.00 7.74
N SER A 176 6.04 7.23 6.95
CA SER A 176 4.65 7.00 7.35
C SER A 176 4.14 5.64 6.87
N SER A 177 3.17 5.08 7.59
CA SER A 177 2.43 3.89 7.15
C SER A 177 1.54 4.15 5.93
N GLN A 178 1.38 5.41 5.52
CA GLN A 178 0.74 5.82 4.27
C GLN A 178 1.73 5.97 3.10
N ALA A 179 3.04 5.95 3.36
CA ALA A 179 4.07 5.65 2.38
C ALA A 179 4.35 4.15 2.34
N GLY A 180 3.30 3.33 2.53
CA GLY A 180 3.32 1.93 2.13
C GLY A 180 3.38 1.91 0.61
N GLU A 181 4.53 1.46 0.09
CA GLU A 181 4.91 1.45 -1.32
C GLU A 181 5.04 2.85 -1.94
N VAL A 182 6.23 3.44 -1.77
CA VAL A 182 6.82 4.07 -2.96
C VAL A 182 6.74 3.01 -4.05
N GLY A 183 5.93 3.23 -5.08
CA GLY A 183 5.61 2.22 -6.09
C GLY A 183 6.88 1.48 -6.55
N PRO A 184 6.80 0.20 -6.92
CA PRO A 184 7.97 -0.62 -7.18
C PRO A 184 8.93 0.11 -8.13
N GLY A 185 10.06 0.57 -7.57
CA GLY A 185 11.17 1.18 -8.31
C GLY A 185 11.44 2.67 -8.15
N GLN A 186 10.80 3.41 -7.24
CA GLN A 186 11.31 4.74 -6.86
C GLN A 186 12.13 4.66 -5.57
N PRO A 187 13.46 4.87 -5.62
CA PRO A 187 14.28 4.95 -4.42
C PRO A 187 13.96 6.23 -3.64
N HIS A 188 14.02 6.18 -2.31
CA HIS A 188 13.98 7.36 -1.48
C HIS A 188 15.30 8.12 -1.64
N GLU A 189 15.24 9.36 -2.14
CA GLU A 189 16.41 10.20 -2.40
C GLU A 189 16.49 11.38 -1.41
N VAL A 190 17.66 11.59 -0.82
CA VAL A 190 17.95 12.71 0.08
C VAL A 190 19.23 13.41 -0.37
N GLU A 191 19.19 14.74 -0.43
CA GLU A 191 20.35 15.56 -0.78
C GLU A 191 21.37 15.57 0.37
N LEU A 192 22.64 15.42 0.00
CA LEU A 192 23.77 15.42 0.91
C LEU A 192 24.67 16.62 0.61
N SER A 193 25.10 17.30 1.67
CA SER A 193 25.97 18.46 1.58
C SER A 193 27.43 18.03 1.31
N ARG A 194 28.21 18.93 0.73
CA ARG A 194 29.66 18.73 0.58
C ARG A 194 30.30 18.68 1.97
N GLY A 195 30.98 17.58 2.31
CA GLY A 195 31.60 17.40 3.62
C GLY A 195 31.45 15.99 4.18
N ASN A 196 31.65 15.82 5.48
CA ASN A 196 31.38 14.56 6.16
C ASN A 196 29.87 14.43 6.35
N ASN A 197 29.29 13.34 5.89
CA ASN A 197 27.90 12.99 6.15
C ASN A 197 27.91 11.62 6.83
N VAL A 198 27.18 11.50 7.93
CA VAL A 198 26.90 10.19 8.53
C VAL A 198 25.43 9.89 8.32
N LEU A 199 25.15 8.80 7.62
CA LEU A 199 23.81 8.35 7.29
C LEU A 199 23.34 7.40 8.39
N TYR A 200 22.12 7.60 8.90
CA TYR A 200 21.54 6.79 9.97
C TYR A 200 20.21 6.21 9.52
N TRP A 201 20.09 4.87 9.52
CA TRP A 201 18.82 4.15 9.44
C TRP A 201 18.51 3.59 10.82
N ARG A 202 17.48 4.14 11.47
CA ARG A 202 17.14 3.81 12.86
C ARG A 202 15.74 3.26 12.97
N THR A 203 15.59 2.17 13.72
CA THR A 203 14.31 1.51 14.00
C THR A 203 14.09 1.32 15.49
N THR A 204 12.85 1.50 15.93
CA THR A 204 12.40 1.19 17.29
C THR A 204 11.04 0.50 17.22
N ALA A 205 10.95 -0.79 17.55
CA ALA A 205 9.70 -1.54 17.52
C ALA A 205 8.90 -1.38 18.83
N PHE A 206 7.58 -1.52 18.74
CA PHE A 206 6.69 -1.60 19.90
C PHE A 206 5.71 -2.76 19.71
N SER A 207 5.86 -3.80 20.54
CA SER A 207 4.95 -4.94 20.51
C SER A 207 3.72 -4.64 21.37
N VAL A 208 2.59 -4.36 20.72
CA VAL A 208 1.30 -4.19 21.38
C VAL A 208 0.42 -5.41 21.05
N TRP A 209 -0.06 -6.11 22.08
CA TRP A 209 -0.99 -7.25 22.01
C TRP A 209 -0.43 -8.53 21.37
N ALA A 210 0.84 -8.87 21.64
CA ALA A 210 1.47 -10.14 21.24
C ALA A 210 1.53 -10.43 19.73
N LYS A 211 1.28 -9.43 18.87
CA LYS A 211 1.61 -9.48 17.45
C LYS A 211 3.08 -9.10 17.29
N VAL A 212 3.89 -9.98 16.69
CA VAL A 212 5.30 -9.69 16.39
C VAL A 212 5.34 -8.71 15.22
N PRO A 213 5.95 -7.51 15.38
CA PRO A 213 6.08 -6.54 14.31
C PRO A 213 6.83 -7.13 13.11
N LYS A 214 6.42 -6.79 11.88
CA LYS A 214 7.16 -7.18 10.65
C LYS A 214 8.37 -6.23 10.48
N PRO A 215 9.60 -6.71 10.25
CA PRO A 215 10.81 -5.86 10.21
C PRO A 215 10.81 -4.89 9.03
N VAL A 216 11.56 -3.79 9.16
CA VAL A 216 11.88 -2.88 8.04
C VAL A 216 12.96 -3.51 7.19
N LEU A 217 12.77 -3.54 5.88
CA LEU A 217 13.76 -4.08 4.94
C LEU A 217 14.34 -2.93 4.13
N VAL A 218 15.66 -2.86 3.98
CA VAL A 218 16.35 -1.85 3.15
C VAL A 218 17.23 -2.56 2.12
N ARG A 219 17.33 -2.02 0.89
CA ARG A 219 18.26 -2.50 -0.14
C ARG A 219 18.65 -1.39 -1.12
N ASN A 220 19.58 -1.70 -2.04
CA ASN A 220 20.01 -0.81 -3.12
C ASN A 220 20.43 0.58 -2.63
N ILE A 221 21.29 0.66 -1.61
CA ILE A 221 21.77 1.95 -1.08
C ILE A 221 22.81 2.53 -2.05
N GLY A 222 22.48 3.60 -2.77
CA GLY A 222 23.38 4.35 -3.65
C GLY A 222 23.69 5.74 -3.11
N ILE A 223 24.95 6.10 -2.96
CA ILE A 223 25.41 7.42 -2.50
C ILE A 223 26.19 8.08 -3.63
N THR A 224 25.85 9.31 -4.02
CA THR A 224 26.55 10.12 -5.01
C THR A 224 27.25 11.31 -4.36
N GLY A 225 28.14 11.98 -5.09
CA GLY A 225 28.91 13.15 -4.60
C GLY A 225 30.27 12.83 -3.99
N VAL A 226 30.68 11.55 -3.97
CA VAL A 226 32.09 11.19 -3.70
C VAL A 226 32.93 11.58 -4.91
N ALA A 227 34.22 11.87 -4.70
CA ALA A 227 35.06 12.39 -5.80
C ALA A 227 35.20 11.41 -6.97
N TYR A 228 35.24 10.11 -6.70
CA TYR A 228 35.39 9.07 -7.70
C TYR A 228 35.07 7.71 -7.07
N THR A 229 34.67 6.75 -7.89
CA THR A 229 34.86 5.33 -7.54
C THR A 229 36.27 4.88 -7.96
N SER A 230 36.94 4.10 -7.10
CA SER A 230 38.28 3.57 -7.37
C SER A 230 38.28 2.34 -8.29
N GLU A 231 37.12 1.71 -8.46
CA GLU A 231 36.95 0.51 -9.27
C GLU A 231 35.51 0.43 -9.82
N CYS A 232 35.33 -0.40 -10.85
CA CYS A 232 34.01 -0.73 -11.36
C CYS A 232 33.47 -1.95 -10.62
N PHE A 233 32.19 -1.92 -10.31
CA PHE A 233 31.53 -3.02 -9.63
C PHE A 233 31.05 -4.03 -10.67
N PRO A 234 31.35 -5.32 -10.52
CA PRO A 234 30.79 -6.35 -11.40
C PRO A 234 29.27 -6.37 -11.25
N CYS A 235 28.55 -6.59 -12.35
CA CYS A 235 27.12 -6.80 -12.30
C CYS A 235 26.79 -8.00 -11.42
N LYS A 236 25.78 -7.82 -10.54
CA LYS A 236 25.31 -8.91 -9.69
C LYS A 236 24.82 -10.09 -10.54
N PRO A 237 24.95 -11.34 -10.07
CA PRO A 237 24.36 -12.49 -10.73
C PRO A 237 22.88 -12.25 -11.10
N GLY A 238 22.47 -12.72 -12.27
CA GLY A 238 21.13 -12.44 -12.81
C GLY A 238 20.97 -11.06 -13.48
N THR A 239 22.02 -10.24 -13.51
CA THR A 239 22.06 -8.99 -14.28
C THR A 239 23.23 -8.99 -15.27
N PHE A 240 23.21 -8.08 -16.24
CA PHE A 240 24.26 -7.94 -17.25
C PHE A 240 24.49 -6.48 -17.66
N ALA A 241 25.70 -6.17 -18.11
CA ALA A 241 26.05 -4.88 -18.69
C ALA A 241 26.71 -5.10 -20.06
N PRO A 242 26.01 -4.85 -21.18
CA PRO A 242 26.48 -5.22 -22.51
C PRO A 242 27.49 -4.24 -23.12
N ALA A 243 27.65 -3.06 -22.54
CA ALA A 243 28.51 -2.01 -23.09
C ALA A 243 29.61 -1.62 -22.09
N ALA A 244 30.79 -1.29 -22.61
CA ALA A 244 31.78 -0.58 -21.83
C ALA A 244 31.23 0.80 -21.45
N GLY A 245 31.51 1.24 -20.22
CA GLY A 245 30.98 2.50 -19.69
C GLY A 245 29.55 2.41 -19.17
N SER A 246 29.04 1.23 -18.83
CA SER A 246 27.71 1.09 -18.22
C SER A 246 27.63 1.77 -16.85
N SER A 247 26.61 2.58 -16.65
CA SER A 247 26.32 3.23 -15.35
C SER A 247 25.47 2.37 -14.41
N SER A 248 24.85 1.32 -14.93
CA SER A 248 24.01 0.36 -14.20
C SER A 248 23.92 -0.97 -14.95
N CYS A 249 23.50 -2.02 -14.24
CA CYS A 249 23.26 -3.35 -14.81
C CYS A 249 21.78 -3.55 -15.13
N HIS A 250 21.51 -4.32 -16.20
CA HIS A 250 20.17 -4.69 -16.62
C HIS A 250 19.81 -6.10 -16.12
N LEU A 251 18.57 -6.31 -15.70
CA LEU A 251 18.07 -7.63 -15.30
C LEU A 251 18.01 -8.58 -16.50
N CYS A 252 18.37 -9.85 -16.26
CA CYS A 252 18.18 -10.89 -17.27
C CYS A 252 16.69 -11.18 -17.48
N PRO A 253 16.21 -11.22 -18.74
CA PRO A 253 14.83 -11.58 -19.03
C PRO A 253 14.51 -13.04 -18.68
N ALA A 254 13.23 -13.39 -18.62
CA ALA A 254 12.78 -14.76 -18.39
C ALA A 254 13.41 -15.75 -19.39
N ASN A 255 13.63 -16.98 -18.93
CA ASN A 255 14.34 -18.06 -19.64
C ASN A 255 15.80 -17.73 -20.00
N THR A 256 16.42 -16.74 -19.32
CA THR A 256 17.84 -16.46 -19.42
C THR A 256 18.46 -16.33 -18.04
N PHE A 257 19.76 -16.58 -17.93
CA PHE A 257 20.51 -16.48 -16.69
C PHE A 257 21.85 -15.80 -16.90
N SER A 258 22.45 -15.28 -15.83
CA SER A 258 23.80 -14.74 -15.88
C SER A 258 24.57 -14.93 -14.58
N GLY A 259 25.87 -15.15 -14.71
CA GLY A 259 26.81 -15.12 -13.59
C GLY A 259 27.23 -13.69 -13.22
N LYS A 260 28.05 -13.57 -12.16
CA LYS A 260 28.64 -12.30 -11.75
C LYS A 260 29.49 -11.71 -12.89
N GLY A 261 29.31 -10.41 -13.16
CA GLY A 261 30.07 -9.70 -14.19
C GLY A 261 29.70 -10.05 -15.63
N ALA A 262 28.48 -10.53 -15.88
CA ALA A 262 28.08 -10.95 -17.23
C ALA A 262 27.88 -9.77 -18.20
N THR A 263 28.29 -9.96 -19.43
CA THR A 263 28.12 -9.00 -20.54
C THR A 263 26.83 -9.24 -21.31
N ALA A 264 26.28 -10.45 -21.23
CA ALA A 264 25.00 -10.84 -21.80
C ALA A 264 24.38 -11.98 -20.99
N CYS A 265 23.05 -12.10 -21.05
CA CYS A 265 22.35 -13.24 -20.47
C CYS A 265 22.43 -14.45 -21.40
N GLN A 266 22.64 -15.62 -20.83
CA GLN A 266 22.67 -16.89 -21.55
C GLN A 266 21.26 -17.50 -21.57
N PRO A 267 20.76 -17.97 -22.73
CA PRO A 267 19.47 -18.64 -22.79
C PRO A 267 19.53 -19.99 -22.06
N CYS A 268 18.42 -20.35 -21.43
CA CYS A 268 18.22 -21.68 -20.89
C CYS A 268 17.95 -22.70 -22.01
N GLU A 269 18.43 -23.93 -21.83
CA GLU A 269 18.08 -25.05 -22.70
C GLU A 269 16.56 -25.34 -22.63
N PRO A 270 15.93 -25.92 -23.68
CA PRO A 270 14.48 -26.09 -23.76
C PRO A 270 13.84 -26.84 -22.58
N ASP A 271 14.57 -27.78 -21.99
CA ASP A 271 14.18 -28.59 -20.83
C ASP A 271 14.39 -27.88 -19.48
N THR A 272 14.94 -26.66 -19.50
CA THR A 272 15.19 -25.83 -18.32
C THR A 272 14.50 -24.46 -18.44
N TYR A 273 14.36 -23.78 -17.30
CA TYR A 273 13.75 -22.45 -17.21
C TYR A 273 14.49 -21.57 -16.21
N ALA A 274 14.34 -20.26 -16.38
CA ALA A 274 14.86 -19.25 -15.47
C ALA A 274 13.81 -18.15 -15.29
N GLU A 275 13.60 -17.72 -14.06
CA GLU A 275 12.83 -16.52 -13.75
C GLU A 275 13.66 -15.27 -14.11
N PRO A 276 13.04 -14.10 -14.37
CA PRO A 276 13.80 -12.87 -14.58
C PRO A 276 14.78 -12.61 -13.42
N GLY A 277 16.02 -12.26 -13.75
CA GLY A 277 17.06 -12.08 -12.73
C GLY A 277 17.67 -13.37 -12.17
N SER A 278 17.44 -14.53 -12.78
CA SER A 278 18.00 -15.79 -12.29
C SER A 278 19.51 -15.92 -12.54
N VAL A 279 20.19 -16.54 -11.58
CA VAL A 279 21.64 -16.84 -11.65
C VAL A 279 21.95 -18.15 -12.35
N SER A 280 20.96 -19.03 -12.51
CA SER A 280 21.07 -20.34 -13.15
C SER A 280 19.71 -20.82 -13.65
N CYS A 281 19.72 -21.71 -14.64
CA CYS A 281 18.51 -22.39 -15.10
C CYS A 281 18.17 -23.57 -14.19
N LYS A 282 16.88 -23.76 -13.93
CA LYS A 282 16.32 -24.89 -13.18
C LYS A 282 15.65 -25.86 -14.17
N PRO A 283 15.68 -27.18 -13.91
CA PRO A 283 14.97 -28.14 -14.76
C PRO A 283 13.47 -27.87 -14.73
N ARG A 284 12.80 -28.00 -15.88
CA ARG A 284 11.34 -27.87 -15.96
C ARG A 284 10.68 -29.08 -15.31
N PRO A 285 9.78 -28.91 -14.32
CA PRO A 285 9.00 -30.01 -13.79
C PRO A 285 7.92 -30.47 -14.81
N PRO A 286 7.39 -31.70 -14.67
CA PRO A 286 6.23 -32.15 -15.44
C PRO A 286 5.03 -31.25 -15.13
N CYS A 287 4.24 -30.91 -16.15
CA CYS A 287 3.03 -30.12 -15.94
C CYS A 287 2.03 -30.82 -15.02
N THR A 288 1.35 -30.05 -14.19
CA THR A 288 0.32 -30.52 -13.26
C THR A 288 -0.98 -29.75 -13.46
N ASP A 289 -2.03 -30.15 -12.75
CA ASP A 289 -3.30 -29.44 -12.68
C ASP A 289 -3.20 -28.03 -12.04
N LYS A 290 -2.06 -27.72 -11.41
CA LYS A 290 -1.73 -26.42 -10.84
C LYS A 290 -1.13 -25.43 -11.83
N ASP A 291 -0.72 -25.90 -13.01
CA ASP A 291 -0.02 -25.11 -14.02
C ASP A 291 -0.95 -24.51 -15.08
N TYR A 292 -2.22 -24.89 -15.06
CA TYR A 292 -3.25 -24.30 -15.91
C TYR A 292 -4.42 -23.79 -15.06
N PHE A 293 -5.14 -22.83 -15.61
CA PHE A 293 -6.36 -22.28 -15.01
C PHE A 293 -7.49 -22.36 -16.04
N TYR A 294 -8.73 -22.23 -15.58
CA TYR A 294 -9.89 -22.21 -16.46
C TYR A 294 -10.48 -20.81 -16.58
N THR A 295 -11.01 -20.49 -17.74
CA THR A 295 -11.69 -19.22 -18.00
C THR A 295 -12.88 -19.50 -18.90
N HIS A 296 -13.89 -18.65 -18.87
CA HIS A 296 -15.02 -18.75 -19.80
C HIS A 296 -14.75 -17.90 -21.04
N THR A 297 -15.08 -18.42 -22.21
CA THR A 297 -15.02 -17.62 -23.43
C THR A 297 -16.08 -16.51 -23.38
N ALA A 298 -15.78 -15.38 -24.01
CA ALA A 298 -16.79 -14.37 -24.29
C ALA A 298 -17.97 -14.99 -25.07
N CYS A 299 -19.17 -14.42 -24.88
CA CYS A 299 -20.38 -14.90 -25.54
C CYS A 299 -20.28 -14.73 -27.06
N ASP A 300 -20.39 -15.84 -27.78
CA ASP A 300 -20.39 -15.84 -29.23
C ASP A 300 -21.68 -15.22 -29.81
N THR A 301 -21.75 -15.10 -31.14
CA THR A 301 -22.92 -14.52 -31.84
C THR A 301 -24.22 -15.30 -31.59
N HIS A 302 -24.13 -16.58 -31.22
CA HIS A 302 -25.25 -17.43 -30.87
C HIS A 302 -25.64 -17.30 -29.39
N GLY A 303 -24.90 -16.52 -28.60
CA GLY A 303 -25.12 -16.33 -27.17
C GLY A 303 -24.66 -17.53 -26.35
N GLU A 304 -23.64 -18.25 -26.83
CA GLU A 304 -23.05 -19.39 -26.14
C GLU A 304 -21.66 -19.05 -25.59
N THR A 305 -21.32 -19.64 -24.45
CA THR A 305 -20.00 -19.59 -23.82
C THR A 305 -19.51 -21.03 -23.58
N GLN A 306 -18.20 -21.22 -23.47
CA GLN A 306 -17.61 -22.50 -23.12
C GLN A 306 -16.50 -22.30 -22.10
N LEU A 307 -16.36 -23.26 -21.20
CA LEU A 307 -15.22 -23.34 -20.30
C LEU A 307 -13.99 -23.77 -21.11
N MET A 308 -12.91 -22.99 -21.02
CA MET A 308 -11.65 -23.30 -21.66
C MET A 308 -10.52 -23.29 -20.63
N PHE A 309 -9.49 -24.08 -20.85
CA PHE A 309 -8.30 -24.09 -20.02
C PHE A 309 -7.16 -23.35 -20.72
N LYS A 310 -6.34 -22.65 -19.94
CA LYS A 310 -5.14 -21.94 -20.41
C LYS A 310 -3.98 -22.24 -19.48
N TRP A 311 -2.78 -22.38 -20.04
CA TRP A 311 -1.56 -22.46 -19.26
C TRP A 311 -1.30 -21.13 -18.54
N ALA A 312 -0.79 -21.20 -17.31
CA ALA A 312 -0.36 -20.02 -16.57
C ALA A 312 0.97 -19.49 -17.13
N GLU A 313 1.00 -18.22 -17.50
CA GLU A 313 2.19 -17.56 -18.10
C GLU A 313 3.08 -16.92 -17.01
N PRO A 314 4.42 -17.06 -17.10
CA PRO A 314 5.16 -17.86 -18.09
C PRO A 314 4.95 -19.36 -17.85
N LYS A 315 4.93 -20.16 -18.94
CA LYS A 315 4.83 -21.62 -18.85
C LYS A 315 6.16 -22.18 -18.35
N ILE A 316 6.18 -22.63 -17.09
CA ILE A 316 7.37 -23.19 -16.44
C ILE A 316 7.51 -24.69 -16.73
N CYS A 317 6.40 -25.43 -16.72
CA CYS A 317 6.38 -26.87 -16.84
C CYS A 317 6.54 -27.40 -18.28
N SER A 318 6.93 -28.67 -18.42
CA SER A 318 6.98 -29.40 -19.70
C SER A 318 5.86 -30.43 -19.82
N GLU A 319 5.23 -30.50 -21.00
CA GLU A 319 4.20 -31.49 -21.35
C GLU A 319 4.80 -32.81 -21.90
N GLU A 320 6.10 -32.80 -22.21
CA GLU A 320 6.79 -33.94 -22.84
C GLU A 320 7.32 -34.95 -21.82
N LEU A 321 7.33 -34.57 -20.54
CA LEU A 321 7.80 -35.43 -19.46
C LEU A 321 6.77 -36.54 -19.13
N PRO A 322 7.23 -37.71 -18.65
CA PRO A 322 6.34 -38.75 -18.15
C PRO A 322 5.42 -38.20 -17.06
N GLU A 323 4.15 -38.61 -17.07
CA GLU A 323 3.13 -38.16 -16.11
C GLU A 323 2.74 -36.67 -16.19
N ALA A 324 3.26 -35.92 -17.17
CA ALA A 324 2.85 -34.53 -17.37
C ALA A 324 1.37 -34.43 -17.77
N ALA A 325 0.64 -33.58 -17.06
CA ALA A 325 -0.71 -33.19 -17.38
C ALA A 325 -0.75 -32.50 -18.75
N LYS A 326 -1.74 -32.86 -19.56
CA LYS A 326 -2.06 -32.17 -20.81
C LYS A 326 -3.17 -31.16 -20.55
N LEU A 327 -3.17 -30.08 -21.31
CA LEU A 327 -4.23 -29.09 -21.23
C LEU A 327 -5.58 -29.77 -21.52
N PRO A 328 -6.57 -29.71 -20.60
CA PRO A 328 -7.85 -30.38 -20.83
C PRO A 328 -8.60 -29.79 -22.03
N PRO A 329 -9.39 -30.60 -22.75
CA PRO A 329 -10.20 -30.08 -23.85
C PRO A 329 -11.25 -29.09 -23.34
N SER A 330 -11.60 -28.12 -24.18
CA SER A 330 -12.66 -27.16 -23.88
C SER A 330 -13.98 -27.88 -23.59
N GLY A 331 -14.73 -27.36 -22.62
CA GLY A 331 -16.04 -27.85 -22.23
C GLY A 331 -17.10 -27.65 -23.30
N VAL A 332 -18.27 -28.25 -23.08
CA VAL A 332 -19.44 -28.11 -23.96
C VAL A 332 -19.95 -26.66 -23.92
N LYS A 333 -20.36 -26.14 -25.07
CA LYS A 333 -21.01 -24.83 -25.17
C LYS A 333 -22.31 -24.80 -24.35
N SER A 334 -22.45 -23.78 -23.52
CA SER A 334 -23.64 -23.50 -22.71
C SER A 334 -24.19 -22.11 -23.03
N LYS A 335 -25.47 -21.88 -22.72
CA LYS A 335 -26.10 -20.57 -22.94
C LYS A 335 -25.54 -19.53 -21.98
N CYS A 336 -25.26 -18.33 -22.50
CA CYS A 336 -24.81 -17.23 -21.68
C CYS A 336 -25.88 -16.73 -20.69
N PRO A 337 -25.49 -16.32 -19.47
CA PRO A 337 -26.38 -15.61 -18.58
C PRO A 337 -26.78 -14.24 -19.17
N PRO A 338 -27.87 -13.62 -18.66
CA PRO A 338 -28.30 -12.31 -19.12
C PRO A 338 -27.25 -11.23 -18.86
N CYS A 339 -27.40 -10.07 -19.50
CA CYS A 339 -26.52 -8.93 -19.24
C CYS A 339 -26.63 -8.48 -17.78
N ASN A 340 -25.58 -7.82 -17.27
CA ASN A 340 -25.65 -7.19 -15.96
C ASN A 340 -26.80 -6.17 -15.90
N PRO A 341 -27.47 -6.01 -14.74
CA PRO A 341 -28.53 -5.02 -14.59
C PRO A 341 -28.10 -3.61 -15.04
N GLY A 342 -29.00 -2.91 -15.72
CA GLY A 342 -28.74 -1.64 -16.40
C GLY A 342 -28.12 -1.76 -17.80
N PHE A 343 -27.76 -2.97 -18.23
CA PHE A 343 -27.32 -3.27 -19.59
C PHE A 343 -28.37 -4.11 -20.34
N ALA A 344 -28.32 -4.07 -21.66
CA ALA A 344 -29.12 -4.91 -22.54
C ALA A 344 -28.27 -5.50 -23.66
N LYS A 345 -28.73 -6.60 -24.25
CA LYS A 345 -28.03 -7.25 -25.37
C LYS A 345 -28.12 -6.38 -26.62
N GLY A 346 -26.98 -6.01 -27.20
CA GLY A 346 -26.90 -5.25 -28.44
C GLY A 346 -27.07 -6.10 -29.70
N ASN A 347 -26.84 -5.49 -30.88
CA ASN A 347 -26.90 -6.17 -32.19
C ASN A 347 -25.76 -7.18 -32.41
N GLY A 348 -24.60 -6.96 -31.79
CA GLY A 348 -23.61 -8.00 -31.53
C GLY A 348 -23.87 -8.57 -30.14
N SER A 349 -23.49 -9.81 -29.85
CA SER A 349 -23.69 -10.49 -28.56
C SER A 349 -23.12 -9.78 -27.30
N SER A 350 -22.62 -8.55 -27.44
CA SER A 350 -22.12 -7.68 -26.37
C SER A 350 -23.25 -6.95 -25.63
N CYS A 351 -23.05 -6.77 -24.33
CA CYS A 351 -23.95 -6.01 -23.48
C CYS A 351 -23.65 -4.51 -23.59
N GLN A 352 -24.65 -3.71 -23.93
CA GLN A 352 -24.56 -2.25 -24.05
C GLN A 352 -25.32 -1.56 -22.91
N PRO A 353 -24.83 -0.41 -22.40
CA PRO A 353 -25.51 0.34 -21.36
C PRO A 353 -26.84 0.92 -21.87
N CYS A 354 -27.88 0.88 -21.04
CA CYS A 354 -29.15 1.49 -21.39
C CYS A 354 -29.07 3.03 -21.41
N PRO A 355 -29.82 3.70 -22.29
CA PRO A 355 -29.83 5.16 -22.36
C PRO A 355 -30.41 5.78 -21.08
N TYR A 356 -30.01 7.03 -20.79
CA TYR A 356 -30.50 7.77 -19.64
C TYR A 356 -32.03 7.85 -19.64
N GLY A 357 -32.64 7.69 -18.46
CA GLY A 357 -34.10 7.61 -18.30
C GLY A 357 -34.70 6.22 -18.51
N SER A 358 -33.86 5.19 -18.73
CA SER A 358 -34.28 3.79 -18.83
C SER A 358 -33.64 2.91 -17.76
N PHE A 359 -34.24 1.77 -17.48
CA PHE A 359 -33.72 0.71 -16.61
C PHE A 359 -33.76 -0.65 -17.31
N SER A 360 -32.94 -1.60 -16.84
CA SER A 360 -32.93 -2.97 -17.38
C SER A 360 -32.57 -3.98 -16.29
N ASN A 361 -33.21 -5.14 -16.32
CA ASN A 361 -32.85 -6.30 -15.51
C ASN A 361 -31.86 -7.26 -16.21
N GLY A 362 -31.31 -6.85 -17.36
CA GLY A 362 -30.39 -7.66 -18.17
C GLY A 362 -30.99 -8.21 -19.47
N SER A 363 -32.28 -7.99 -19.72
CA SER A 363 -32.97 -8.45 -20.94
C SER A 363 -33.13 -7.35 -21.99
N GLY A 364 -33.72 -6.21 -21.61
CA GLY A 364 -33.98 -5.07 -22.50
C GLY A 364 -34.15 -3.76 -21.73
N CYS A 365 -33.88 -2.65 -22.41
CA CYS A 365 -34.02 -1.32 -21.84
C CYS A 365 -35.48 -0.86 -21.87
N LEU A 366 -36.04 -0.57 -20.71
CA LEU A 366 -37.39 -0.04 -20.53
C LEU A 366 -37.31 1.39 -20.00
N SER A 367 -38.10 2.32 -20.56
CA SER A 367 -38.17 3.69 -20.06
C SER A 367 -38.78 3.73 -18.65
N CYS A 368 -38.26 4.61 -17.79
CA CYS A 368 -38.82 4.82 -16.47
C CYS A 368 -40.28 5.36 -16.56
N PRO A 369 -41.22 4.82 -15.78
CA PRO A 369 -42.57 5.36 -15.68
C PRO A 369 -42.60 6.85 -15.26
N LEU A 370 -43.67 7.55 -15.61
CA LEU A 370 -43.88 8.94 -15.17
C LEU A 370 -43.85 9.04 -13.63
N GLY A 371 -43.20 10.07 -13.09
CA GLY A 371 -43.00 10.25 -11.65
C GLY A 371 -41.90 9.36 -11.05
N THR A 372 -41.07 8.74 -11.89
CA THR A 372 -39.89 7.97 -11.46
C THR A 372 -38.64 8.40 -12.20
N GLU A 373 -37.48 8.22 -11.56
CA GLU A 373 -36.15 8.48 -12.14
C GLU A 373 -35.27 7.22 -12.04
N PRO A 374 -34.31 7.03 -12.97
CA PRO A 374 -33.40 5.89 -12.93
C PRO A 374 -32.46 5.98 -11.71
N ALA A 375 -32.36 4.90 -10.93
CA ALA A 375 -31.40 4.83 -9.84
C ALA A 375 -30.00 4.50 -10.39
N LEU A 376 -29.21 5.53 -10.68
CA LEU A 376 -27.89 5.37 -11.30
C LEU A 376 -26.90 4.64 -10.39
N GLY A 377 -26.21 3.65 -10.93
CA GLY A 377 -25.20 2.84 -10.27
C GLY A 377 -24.53 1.86 -11.23
N LEU A 378 -23.72 0.97 -10.69
CA LEU A 378 -23.09 -0.14 -11.39
C LEU A 378 -23.32 -1.41 -10.59
N GLU A 379 -24.00 -2.39 -11.17
CA GLU A 379 -24.32 -3.67 -10.51
C GLU A 379 -23.78 -4.83 -11.35
N TYR A 380 -22.59 -5.30 -10.99
CA TYR A 380 -21.93 -6.43 -11.64
C TYR A 380 -22.21 -7.72 -10.87
N LYS A 381 -22.82 -8.70 -11.56
CA LYS A 381 -23.17 -10.03 -11.04
C LYS A 381 -22.71 -11.16 -11.96
N TRP A 382 -22.78 -10.93 -13.27
CA TRP A 382 -22.39 -11.88 -14.30
C TRP A 382 -21.06 -11.46 -14.90
N TRP A 383 -20.12 -12.40 -14.92
CA TRP A 383 -18.72 -12.22 -15.27
C TRP A 383 -18.36 -13.07 -16.49
N ASN A 384 -18.93 -12.71 -17.64
CA ASN A 384 -18.55 -13.32 -18.93
C ASN A 384 -17.37 -12.56 -19.58
N VAL A 385 -17.30 -11.26 -19.34
CA VAL A 385 -16.28 -10.34 -19.84
C VAL A 385 -16.04 -9.31 -18.74
N LEU A 386 -14.78 -8.91 -18.52
CA LEU A 386 -14.47 -7.82 -17.60
C LEU A 386 -15.07 -6.50 -18.12
N PRO A 387 -15.78 -5.73 -17.27
CA PRO A 387 -16.29 -4.41 -17.65
C PRO A 387 -15.17 -3.49 -18.16
N PRO A 388 -15.46 -2.56 -19.10
CA PRO A 388 -14.43 -1.69 -19.70
C PRO A 388 -13.80 -0.69 -18.72
N ASN A 389 -14.43 -0.46 -17.57
CA ASN A 389 -13.94 0.36 -16.46
C ASN A 389 -13.21 -0.47 -15.38
N MET A 390 -12.97 -1.75 -15.65
CA MET A 390 -12.11 -2.61 -14.83
C MET A 390 -10.84 -2.98 -15.59
N GLU A 391 -9.71 -2.89 -14.91
CA GLU A 391 -8.42 -3.31 -15.42
C GLU A 391 -7.78 -4.31 -14.45
N THR A 392 -7.05 -5.28 -14.99
CA THR A 392 -6.28 -6.23 -14.20
C THR A 392 -4.80 -6.04 -14.47
N THR A 393 -4.01 -6.02 -13.40
CA THR A 393 -2.56 -5.89 -13.44
C THR A 393 -1.93 -6.92 -12.51
N VAL A 394 -0.70 -7.32 -12.81
CA VAL A 394 0.11 -8.18 -11.94
C VAL A 394 1.38 -7.42 -11.60
N LEU A 395 1.65 -7.27 -10.30
CA LEU A 395 2.90 -6.71 -9.80
C LEU A 395 3.72 -7.84 -9.20
N SER A 396 4.85 -8.15 -9.83
CA SER A 396 5.86 -9.06 -9.28
C SER A 396 6.89 -8.25 -8.50
N GLY A 397 7.50 -8.82 -7.45
CA GLY A 397 8.45 -8.16 -6.53
C GLY A 397 9.72 -7.54 -7.14
N ILE A 398 9.81 -7.53 -8.47
CA ILE A 398 10.82 -6.90 -9.32
C ILE A 398 10.10 -6.04 -10.37
N ASN A 399 9.92 -4.74 -10.07
CA ASN A 399 9.63 -3.57 -10.94
C ASN A 399 9.07 -3.75 -12.37
N PHE A 400 8.22 -4.74 -12.62
CA PHE A 400 7.60 -4.94 -13.92
C PHE A 400 6.10 -4.97 -13.75
N GLU A 401 5.44 -3.89 -14.19
CA GLU A 401 4.08 -3.98 -14.68
C GLU A 401 4.11 -4.88 -15.91
N TYR A 402 3.65 -6.13 -15.79
CA TYR A 402 3.34 -6.94 -16.96
C TYR A 402 2.05 -6.40 -17.61
N LYS A 403 2.16 -5.31 -18.37
CA LYS A 403 1.09 -4.91 -19.29
C LYS A 403 1.04 -5.93 -20.44
N GLY A 404 0.13 -6.90 -20.33
CA GLY A 404 -0.33 -7.70 -21.48
C GLY A 404 0.11 -9.16 -21.56
N MET A 405 0.65 -9.79 -20.51
CA MET A 405 1.00 -11.24 -20.57
C MET A 405 0.30 -12.15 -19.55
N ALA A 406 -0.35 -11.64 -18.50
CA ALA A 406 -1.24 -12.47 -17.68
C ALA A 406 -2.31 -11.62 -17.01
N ALA A 407 -3.59 -11.96 -17.22
CA ALA A 407 -4.67 -11.34 -16.47
C ALA A 407 -4.57 -11.82 -15.01
N GLY A 408 -4.23 -10.93 -14.08
CA GLY A 408 -4.15 -11.25 -12.65
C GLY A 408 -5.48 -11.76 -12.10
N TRP A 409 -6.58 -11.29 -12.68
CA TRP A 409 -7.95 -11.73 -12.42
C TRP A 409 -8.63 -12.22 -13.69
N GLU A 410 -9.28 -13.38 -13.61
CA GLU A 410 -9.91 -14.07 -14.74
C GLU A 410 -11.39 -14.33 -14.49
N VAL A 411 -12.14 -14.42 -15.60
CA VAL A 411 -13.60 -14.58 -15.59
C VAL A 411 -14.03 -16.05 -15.50
N ALA A 412 -14.93 -16.36 -14.57
CA ALA A 412 -15.45 -17.70 -14.33
C ALA A 412 -16.99 -17.78 -14.40
N GLY A 413 -17.63 -16.88 -15.16
CA GLY A 413 -19.09 -16.85 -15.36
C GLY A 413 -19.82 -16.22 -14.18
N ASP A 414 -19.85 -16.89 -13.03
CA ASP A 414 -20.58 -16.46 -11.83
C ASP A 414 -19.72 -15.65 -10.85
N TYR A 415 -18.41 -15.58 -11.10
CA TYR A 415 -17.43 -14.82 -10.33
C TYR A 415 -16.22 -14.51 -11.20
N ILE A 416 -15.39 -13.58 -10.73
CA ILE A 416 -14.00 -13.46 -11.16
C ILE A 416 -13.09 -13.99 -10.05
N TYR A 417 -11.92 -14.49 -10.41
CA TYR A 417 -10.98 -15.01 -9.44
C TYR A 417 -9.54 -14.73 -9.84
N THR A 418 -8.65 -14.77 -8.86
CA THR A 418 -7.22 -14.54 -9.07
C THR A 418 -6.60 -15.70 -9.82
N ALA A 419 -5.96 -15.43 -10.96
CA ALA A 419 -5.21 -16.41 -11.73
C ALA A 419 -3.91 -16.81 -11.02
N ALA A 420 -3.19 -17.79 -11.57
CA ALA A 420 -1.98 -18.35 -10.96
C ALA A 420 -0.79 -17.37 -10.88
N GLY A 421 -0.75 -16.32 -11.72
CA GLY A 421 0.37 -15.35 -11.75
C GLY A 421 1.69 -15.97 -12.22
N ALA A 422 2.80 -15.22 -12.14
CA ALA A 422 4.13 -15.73 -12.45
C ALA A 422 4.79 -16.37 -11.21
N SER A 423 4.55 -15.80 -10.02
CA SER A 423 5.03 -16.23 -8.72
C SER A 423 3.92 -16.16 -7.65
N ASP A 424 4.04 -16.95 -6.58
CA ASP A 424 3.11 -16.91 -5.45
C ASP A 424 3.23 -15.60 -4.62
N ASN A 425 4.33 -14.87 -4.76
CA ASN A 425 4.53 -13.56 -4.14
C ASN A 425 3.99 -12.38 -4.98
N ASP A 426 3.51 -12.65 -6.20
CA ASP A 426 2.96 -11.59 -7.04
C ASP A 426 1.65 -11.04 -6.43
N PHE A 427 1.41 -9.75 -6.62
CA PHE A 427 0.13 -9.13 -6.36
C PHE A 427 -0.76 -9.25 -7.60
N MET A 428 -1.86 -10.00 -7.47
CA MET A 428 -2.93 -10.02 -8.47
C MET A 428 -3.89 -8.87 -8.21
N ILE A 429 -3.88 -7.87 -9.07
CA ILE A 429 -4.59 -6.62 -8.87
C ILE A 429 -5.76 -6.51 -9.86
N LEU A 430 -6.91 -6.10 -9.32
CA LEU A 430 -8.08 -5.68 -10.06
C LEU A 430 -8.45 -4.27 -9.64
N THR A 431 -8.54 -3.36 -10.60
CA THR A 431 -8.87 -1.95 -10.36
C THR A 431 -10.17 -1.60 -11.09
N LEU A 432 -11.15 -1.12 -10.34
CA LEU A 432 -12.38 -0.53 -10.85
C LEU A 432 -12.29 1.00 -10.78
N VAL A 433 -12.39 1.68 -11.91
CA VAL A 433 -12.36 3.14 -11.97
C VAL A 433 -13.79 3.67 -12.10
N VAL A 434 -14.15 4.59 -11.20
CA VAL A 434 -15.44 5.30 -11.21
C VAL A 434 -15.16 6.80 -11.42
N PRO A 435 -15.62 7.40 -12.53
CA PRO A 435 -15.25 8.76 -12.91
C PRO A 435 -15.75 9.83 -11.93
N GLY A 436 -16.86 9.57 -11.26
CA GLY A 436 -17.42 10.45 -10.23
C GLY A 436 -18.80 9.98 -9.79
N PHE A 437 -19.41 10.75 -8.90
CA PHE A 437 -20.72 10.45 -8.33
C PHE A 437 -21.65 11.63 -8.52
N SER A 438 -22.95 11.38 -8.62
CA SER A 438 -23.92 12.47 -8.68
C SER A 438 -23.97 13.16 -7.31
N PRO A 439 -23.79 14.48 -7.22
CA PRO A 439 -23.88 15.16 -5.93
C PRO A 439 -25.27 14.96 -5.33
N PRO A 440 -25.39 14.80 -4.00
CA PRO A 440 -26.68 14.98 -3.36
C PRO A 440 -27.21 16.38 -3.69
N SER A 441 -28.53 16.52 -3.85
CA SER A 441 -29.24 17.82 -3.84
C SER A 441 -28.62 18.75 -2.78
N PRO A 442 -28.42 20.06 -3.05
CA PRO A 442 -27.50 20.95 -2.35
C PRO A 442 -27.39 20.61 -0.87
N VAL A 443 -26.26 19.99 -0.53
CA VAL A 443 -25.91 19.63 0.84
C VAL A 443 -25.75 20.93 1.60
N LEU A 444 -26.79 21.31 2.34
CA LEU A 444 -26.61 22.08 3.56
C LEU A 444 -25.67 21.25 4.45
N GLU A 445 -24.67 21.90 5.04
CA GLU A 445 -23.61 21.35 5.89
C GLU A 445 -24.11 20.54 7.12
N ASP A 446 -25.41 20.29 7.23
CA ASP A 446 -26.14 19.70 8.36
C ASP A 446 -26.67 18.26 8.12
N ALA A 447 -26.31 17.61 7.01
CA ALA A 447 -26.56 16.18 6.81
C ALA A 447 -25.44 15.33 7.45
N GLU A 448 -25.77 14.52 8.45
CA GLU A 448 -24.85 13.60 9.17
C GLU A 448 -24.11 12.63 8.23
N SER A 449 -24.71 12.33 7.09
CA SER A 449 -24.11 11.46 6.10
C SER A 449 -23.34 12.29 5.09
N LYS A 450 -22.01 12.34 5.24
CA LYS A 450 -21.10 12.72 4.15
C LYS A 450 -21.15 11.73 2.99
N GLU A 451 -21.91 10.63 3.11
CA GLU A 451 -22.01 9.60 2.10
C GLU A 451 -22.58 10.14 0.78
N VAL A 452 -21.70 10.22 -0.21
CA VAL A 452 -22.02 10.49 -1.61
C VAL A 452 -22.42 9.20 -2.33
N ALA A 453 -21.78 8.08 -1.99
CA ALA A 453 -22.03 6.78 -2.60
C ALA A 453 -21.55 5.65 -1.68
N ARG A 454 -21.83 4.40 -2.05
CA ARG A 454 -21.21 3.23 -1.42
C ARG A 454 -20.86 2.18 -2.45
N ILE A 455 -19.81 1.44 -2.16
CA ILE A 455 -19.44 0.22 -2.87
C ILE A 455 -19.69 -0.96 -1.94
N THR A 456 -20.40 -1.96 -2.42
CA THR A 456 -20.65 -3.22 -1.73
C THR A 456 -20.17 -4.36 -2.62
N PHE A 457 -19.37 -5.27 -2.08
CA PHE A 457 -18.92 -6.43 -2.83
C PHE A 457 -18.97 -7.71 -2.01
N VAL A 458 -19.15 -8.84 -2.71
CA VAL A 458 -19.21 -10.18 -2.12
C VAL A 458 -18.01 -10.97 -2.58
N PHE A 459 -17.22 -11.48 -1.64
CA PHE A 459 -16.00 -12.19 -1.93
C PHE A 459 -15.81 -13.42 -1.04
N GLU A 460 -14.87 -14.27 -1.44
CA GLU A 460 -14.44 -15.47 -0.73
C GLU A 460 -12.92 -15.62 -0.91
N MET A 461 -12.24 -16.09 0.13
CA MET A 461 -10.82 -16.41 0.09
C MET A 461 -10.63 -17.88 0.42
N ILE A 462 -10.09 -18.63 -0.55
CA ILE A 462 -9.73 -20.02 -0.38
C ILE A 462 -8.21 -20.03 -0.23
N CYS A 463 -7.72 -20.41 0.95
CA CYS A 463 -6.31 -20.33 1.28
C CYS A 463 -5.85 -21.59 2.02
N SER A 464 -4.74 -22.16 1.59
CA SER A 464 -4.00 -23.21 2.28
C SER A 464 -2.90 -22.62 3.18
N VAL A 465 -2.40 -21.43 2.85
CA VAL A 465 -1.46 -20.63 3.67
C VAL A 465 -2.09 -19.30 4.11
N SER A 466 -1.36 -18.44 4.84
CA SER A 466 -1.86 -17.13 5.29
C SER A 466 -1.88 -16.10 4.15
N CYS A 467 -2.68 -16.33 3.10
CA CYS A 467 -2.85 -15.36 2.01
C CYS A 467 -3.48 -14.06 2.51
N GLU A 468 -3.22 -12.98 1.80
CA GLU A 468 -3.71 -11.65 2.15
C GLU A 468 -4.49 -11.05 0.98
N LEU A 469 -5.69 -10.51 1.26
CA LEU A 469 -6.48 -9.73 0.31
C LEU A 469 -6.60 -8.31 0.84
N TYR A 470 -6.20 -7.35 0.03
CA TYR A 470 -6.26 -5.93 0.31
C TYR A 470 -7.38 -5.28 -0.49
N PHE A 471 -8.21 -4.51 0.19
CA PHE A 471 -9.12 -3.57 -0.47
C PHE A 471 -8.59 -2.16 -0.28
N MET A 472 -8.29 -1.51 -1.40
CA MET A 472 -7.65 -0.19 -1.42
C MET A 472 -8.51 0.82 -2.20
N VAL A 473 -8.45 2.07 -1.77
CA VAL A 473 -9.19 3.18 -2.39
C VAL A 473 -8.24 4.30 -2.76
N GLY A 474 -8.32 4.77 -4.00
CA GLY A 474 -7.57 5.93 -4.52
C GLY A 474 -8.50 7.06 -4.94
N ILE A 475 -8.03 8.30 -4.83
CA ILE A 475 -8.78 9.53 -5.11
C ILE A 475 -8.04 10.36 -6.14
N ASN A 476 -8.71 10.81 -7.21
CA ASN A 476 -8.16 11.71 -8.23
C ASN A 476 -6.80 11.23 -8.77
N SER A 477 -6.68 9.96 -9.15
CA SER A 477 -5.45 9.34 -9.68
C SER A 477 -4.22 9.35 -8.75
N ARG A 478 -4.42 9.52 -7.44
CA ARG A 478 -3.37 9.32 -6.41
C ARG A 478 -3.25 7.83 -6.02
N THR A 479 -2.16 7.49 -5.33
CA THR A 479 -1.86 6.15 -4.82
C THR A 479 -3.04 5.56 -4.04
N ASN A 480 -3.33 4.29 -4.31
CA ASN A 480 -4.40 3.57 -3.62
C ASN A 480 -3.97 3.32 -2.16
N THR A 481 -4.83 3.70 -1.21
CA THR A 481 -4.57 3.48 0.23
C THR A 481 -5.33 2.25 0.72
N PRO A 482 -4.70 1.32 1.47
CA PRO A 482 -5.38 0.16 2.02
C PRO A 482 -6.41 0.60 3.07
N VAL A 483 -7.66 0.23 2.82
CA VAL A 483 -8.80 0.49 3.72
C VAL A 483 -9.03 -0.70 4.64
N GLU A 484 -8.95 -1.90 4.09
CA GLU A 484 -9.22 -3.15 4.81
C GLU A 484 -8.31 -4.27 4.31
N THR A 485 -7.98 -5.22 5.20
CA THR A 485 -7.12 -6.36 4.86
C THR A 485 -7.67 -7.64 5.49
N TRP A 486 -7.85 -8.67 4.67
CA TRP A 486 -8.26 -9.99 5.13
C TRP A 486 -7.10 -10.97 5.01
N THR A 487 -6.90 -11.75 6.06
CA THR A 487 -5.82 -12.76 6.13
C THR A 487 -6.39 -14.16 6.31
N GLY A 488 -5.79 -15.12 5.59
CA GLY A 488 -6.17 -16.52 5.58
C GLY A 488 -7.53 -16.80 4.91
N ALA A 489 -8.01 -18.02 5.07
CA ALA A 489 -9.27 -18.45 4.46
C ALA A 489 -10.47 -17.68 5.05
N LYS A 490 -11.33 -17.18 4.16
CA LYS A 490 -12.57 -16.49 4.50
C LYS A 490 -13.70 -17.07 3.66
N GLY A 491 -14.73 -17.59 4.33
CA GLY A 491 -15.97 -17.97 3.66
C GLY A 491 -16.64 -16.77 2.98
N LYS A 492 -17.65 -17.06 2.17
CA LYS A 492 -18.38 -16.04 1.40
C LYS A 492 -18.96 -14.96 2.33
N GLN A 493 -18.52 -13.72 2.16
CA GLN A 493 -18.94 -12.58 2.97
C GLN A 493 -19.13 -11.32 2.11
N SER A 494 -19.85 -10.34 2.64
CA SER A 494 -20.08 -9.04 2.01
C SER A 494 -19.37 -7.93 2.78
N TYR A 495 -18.69 -7.04 2.07
CA TYR A 495 -18.10 -5.83 2.64
C TYR A 495 -18.65 -4.58 1.96
N THR A 496 -18.82 -3.50 2.73
CA THR A 496 -19.38 -2.23 2.27
C THR A 496 -18.50 -1.07 2.69
N TYR A 497 -18.04 -0.29 1.72
CA TYR A 497 -17.30 0.95 1.94
C TYR A 497 -18.14 2.17 1.55
N VAL A 498 -18.05 3.23 2.36
CA VAL A 498 -18.81 4.48 2.22
C VAL A 498 -17.92 5.53 1.57
N VAL A 499 -18.37 6.09 0.45
CA VAL A 499 -17.69 7.16 -0.29
C VAL A 499 -18.17 8.51 0.23
N GLU A 500 -17.28 9.31 0.81
CA GLU A 500 -17.64 10.58 1.45
C GLU A 500 -17.47 11.82 0.57
N ARG A 501 -16.83 11.69 -0.59
CA ARG A 501 -16.47 12.82 -1.46
C ARG A 501 -16.82 12.51 -2.90
N ASN A 502 -17.35 13.52 -3.60
CA ASN A 502 -17.51 13.44 -5.05
C ASN A 502 -16.17 13.71 -5.73
N ALA A 503 -15.50 12.64 -6.15
CA ALA A 503 -14.24 12.67 -6.87
C ALA A 503 -14.14 11.40 -7.72
N THR A 504 -13.19 11.39 -8.67
CA THR A 504 -12.85 10.15 -9.38
C THR A 504 -12.22 9.18 -8.37
N MET A 505 -12.84 8.01 -8.21
CA MET A 505 -12.42 6.97 -7.28
C MET A 505 -11.88 5.76 -8.03
N SER A 506 -10.80 5.18 -7.53
CA SER A 506 -10.33 3.84 -7.90
C SER A 506 -10.56 2.89 -6.72
N PHE A 507 -11.24 1.78 -6.98
CA PHE A 507 -11.44 0.69 -6.03
C PHE A 507 -10.59 -0.49 -6.46
N THR A 508 -9.67 -0.93 -5.60
CA THR A 508 -8.64 -1.89 -5.99
C THR A 508 -8.66 -3.09 -5.05
N TRP A 509 -8.71 -4.29 -5.62
CA TRP A 509 -8.53 -5.55 -4.92
C TRP A 509 -7.16 -6.10 -5.29
N ALA A 510 -6.26 -6.19 -4.31
CA ALA A 510 -4.96 -6.82 -4.49
C ALA A 510 -4.88 -8.09 -3.65
N PHE A 511 -4.63 -9.22 -4.28
CA PHE A 511 -4.48 -10.50 -3.60
C PHE A 511 -3.03 -10.97 -3.71
N GLN A 512 -2.51 -11.46 -2.60
CA GLN A 512 -1.18 -12.04 -2.50
C GLN A 512 -1.30 -13.40 -1.80
N ARG A 513 -0.72 -14.45 -2.38
CA ARG A 513 -0.79 -15.80 -1.78
C ARG A 513 0.17 -15.93 -0.60
N THR A 514 1.37 -15.41 -0.75
CA THR A 514 2.39 -15.42 0.30
C THR A 514 3.26 -14.16 0.20
N PRO A 515 3.64 -13.55 1.34
CA PRO A 515 4.60 -12.46 1.36
C PRO A 515 6.05 -12.94 1.22
N TYR A 516 6.28 -14.25 1.28
CA TYR A 516 7.62 -14.83 1.19
C TYR A 516 8.01 -15.07 -0.26
N HIS A 517 9.21 -14.59 -0.62
CA HIS A 517 9.78 -14.82 -1.95
C HIS A 517 10.36 -16.25 -2.05
N GLU A 518 9.49 -17.24 -2.18
CA GLU A 518 9.86 -18.61 -2.54
C GLU A 518 9.76 -18.79 -4.06
N ALA A 519 10.75 -19.45 -4.66
CA ALA A 519 10.76 -19.68 -6.10
C ALA A 519 9.70 -20.73 -6.50
N GLY A 520 8.89 -20.41 -7.51
CA GLY A 520 7.88 -21.31 -8.09
C GLY A 520 6.42 -21.04 -7.67
N ARG A 521 5.54 -21.92 -8.16
CA ARG A 521 4.07 -21.88 -8.02
C ARG A 521 3.59 -23.07 -7.17
N ARG A 522 3.59 -22.92 -5.85
CA ARG A 522 3.23 -23.97 -4.90
C ARG A 522 1.78 -23.87 -4.43
N TYR A 523 1.28 -22.64 -4.29
CA TYR A 523 0.00 -22.31 -3.69
C TYR A 523 -1.03 -21.80 -4.71
N THR A 524 -0.96 -22.22 -5.97
CA THR A 524 -1.89 -21.75 -7.03
C THR A 524 -3.37 -22.08 -6.77
N SER A 525 -3.64 -23.06 -5.91
CA SER A 525 -4.99 -23.36 -5.40
C SER A 525 -5.56 -22.25 -4.51
N ASP A 526 -4.69 -21.41 -3.96
CA ASP A 526 -5.08 -20.31 -3.11
C ASP A 526 -5.55 -19.16 -4.00
N VAL A 527 -6.82 -18.80 -3.85
CA VAL A 527 -7.50 -17.87 -4.74
C VAL A 527 -8.46 -16.97 -3.96
N ALA A 528 -8.52 -15.71 -4.39
CA ALA A 528 -9.63 -14.83 -4.03
C ALA A 528 -10.67 -14.86 -5.15
N LYS A 529 -11.95 -14.96 -4.77
CA LYS A 529 -13.10 -14.91 -5.67
C LYS A 529 -13.94 -13.69 -5.36
N LEU A 530 -14.35 -12.96 -6.39
CA LEU A 530 -15.27 -11.83 -6.30
C LEU A 530 -16.55 -12.17 -7.09
N TYR A 531 -17.67 -12.26 -6.37
CA TYR A 531 -18.96 -12.72 -6.92
C TYR A 531 -19.81 -11.56 -7.43
N SER A 532 -19.82 -10.43 -6.73
CA SER A 532 -20.62 -9.28 -7.14
C SER A 532 -20.02 -7.98 -6.65
N VAL A 533 -20.16 -6.92 -7.44
CA VAL A 533 -19.77 -5.57 -7.08
C VAL A 533 -20.93 -4.63 -7.39
N ASN A 534 -21.38 -3.88 -6.39
CA ASN A 534 -22.46 -2.90 -6.50
C ASN A 534 -21.95 -1.52 -6.06
N VAL A 535 -21.96 -0.56 -6.96
CA VAL A 535 -21.59 0.84 -6.69
C VAL A 535 -22.82 1.72 -6.89
N THR A 536 -23.23 2.45 -5.86
CA THR A 536 -24.39 3.34 -5.94
C THR A 536 -24.01 4.74 -6.44
N ASN A 537 -24.99 5.46 -6.98
CA ASN A 537 -24.92 6.90 -7.28
C ASN A 537 -23.80 7.31 -8.25
N VAL A 538 -23.50 6.47 -9.23
CA VAL A 538 -22.42 6.68 -10.20
C VAL A 538 -22.83 7.69 -11.27
N LEU A 539 -21.99 8.70 -11.50
CA LEU A 539 -22.19 9.69 -12.55
C LEU A 539 -21.97 9.04 -13.93
N GLY A 540 -22.97 9.13 -14.81
CA GLY A 540 -22.96 8.41 -16.09
C GLY A 540 -23.15 6.90 -15.95
N GLY A 541 -23.60 6.42 -14.78
CA GLY A 541 -23.94 5.02 -14.54
C GLY A 541 -25.21 4.56 -15.26
N VAL A 542 -25.58 3.30 -15.03
CA VAL A 542 -26.81 2.68 -15.55
C VAL A 542 -27.81 2.45 -14.42
N ALA A 543 -29.04 2.00 -14.72
CA ALA A 543 -30.05 1.73 -13.70
C ALA A 543 -30.66 0.33 -13.81
N SER A 544 -30.70 -0.38 -12.69
CA SER A 544 -31.40 -1.68 -12.59
C SER A 544 -32.89 -1.53 -12.26
N PHE A 545 -33.29 -0.41 -11.68
CA PHE A 545 -34.68 -0.05 -11.39
C PHE A 545 -34.86 1.48 -11.39
N CYS A 546 -36.12 1.92 -11.47
CA CYS A 546 -36.48 3.33 -11.29
C CYS A 546 -37.01 3.55 -9.88
N ARG A 547 -36.64 4.68 -9.27
CA ARG A 547 -37.14 5.12 -7.96
C ARG A 547 -38.14 6.25 -8.15
N HIS A 548 -39.09 6.35 -7.22
CA HIS A 548 -40.08 7.43 -7.27
C HIS A 548 -39.44 8.76 -6.86
N CYS A 549 -39.91 9.85 -7.44
CA CYS A 549 -39.38 11.19 -7.24
C CYS A 549 -40.49 12.23 -7.41
N ALA A 550 -40.27 13.46 -6.91
CA ALA A 550 -41.25 14.52 -7.04
C ALA A 550 -41.10 15.21 -8.41
N PRO A 551 -42.20 15.40 -9.17
CA PRO A 551 -42.14 16.05 -10.48
C PRO A 551 -41.86 17.56 -10.34
N GLU A 552 -40.81 18.07 -11.00
CA GLU A 552 -40.59 19.52 -11.14
C GLU A 552 -41.29 20.09 -12.38
N PRO A 553 -41.62 21.40 -12.40
CA PRO A 553 -42.31 22.05 -13.53
C PRO A 553 -41.58 21.96 -14.88
N ALA A 554 -40.26 21.70 -14.87
CA ALA A 554 -39.40 21.65 -16.06
C ALA A 554 -39.14 20.23 -16.60
N GLY A 555 -39.82 19.21 -16.08
CA GLY A 555 -39.76 17.84 -16.62
C GLY A 555 -38.61 16.96 -16.11
N SER A 556 -37.67 17.49 -15.33
CA SER A 556 -36.75 16.68 -14.51
C SER A 556 -37.40 16.37 -13.16
N CYS A 557 -37.21 15.15 -12.68
CA CYS A 557 -37.68 14.72 -11.38
C CYS A 557 -36.57 14.98 -10.34
N ALA A 558 -36.90 15.54 -9.18
CA ALA A 558 -35.92 15.78 -8.13
C ALA A 558 -36.14 14.83 -6.94
N PRO A 559 -35.07 14.28 -6.33
CA PRO A 559 -35.19 13.52 -5.09
C PRO A 559 -35.69 14.42 -3.95
N CYS A 560 -36.47 13.85 -3.04
CA CYS A 560 -36.95 14.58 -1.87
C CYS A 560 -35.78 15.10 -1.01
N PRO A 561 -35.93 16.28 -0.37
CA PRO A 561 -34.91 16.79 0.52
C PRO A 561 -34.69 15.82 1.70
N PRO A 562 -33.47 15.80 2.30
CA PRO A 562 -33.16 14.95 3.45
C PRO A 562 -34.23 15.04 4.54
N GLY A 563 -34.61 13.89 5.11
CA GLY A 563 -35.64 13.80 6.14
C GLY A 563 -37.08 13.99 5.67
N SER A 564 -37.32 14.03 4.35
CA SER A 564 -38.65 14.05 3.75
C SER A 564 -38.92 12.78 2.94
N ALA A 565 -40.08 12.17 3.13
CA ALA A 565 -40.54 11.01 2.37
C ALA A 565 -41.51 11.45 1.27
N LEU A 566 -41.53 10.73 0.15
CA LEU A 566 -42.51 10.96 -0.91
C LEU A 566 -43.86 10.39 -0.50
N ASP A 567 -44.89 11.23 -0.44
CA ASP A 567 -46.26 10.78 -0.21
C ASP A 567 -46.86 10.17 -1.49
N ARG A 568 -47.22 8.88 -1.42
CA ARG A 568 -47.78 8.11 -2.56
C ARG A 568 -49.11 8.66 -3.06
N GLY A 569 -49.86 9.40 -2.23
CA GLY A 569 -51.16 9.97 -2.61
C GLY A 569 -51.07 11.29 -3.37
N SER A 570 -50.10 12.15 -3.00
CA SER A 570 -49.98 13.50 -3.54
C SER A 570 -48.79 13.71 -4.50
N GLY A 571 -47.84 12.77 -4.56
CA GLY A 571 -46.61 12.92 -5.35
C GLY A 571 -45.69 14.04 -4.83
N SER A 572 -45.94 14.53 -3.60
CA SER A 572 -45.20 15.61 -2.96
C SER A 572 -44.30 15.09 -1.83
N CYS A 573 -43.16 15.75 -1.61
CA CYS A 573 -42.25 15.41 -0.52
C CYS A 573 -42.78 15.98 0.80
N GLN A 574 -43.11 15.11 1.76
CA GLN A 574 -43.52 15.50 3.10
C GLN A 574 -42.40 15.25 4.12
N PRO A 575 -42.08 16.22 5.00
CA PRO A 575 -41.09 16.03 6.05
C PRO A 575 -41.55 14.97 7.06
N CYS A 576 -40.60 14.16 7.54
CA CYS A 576 -40.88 13.15 8.55
C CYS A 576 -41.43 13.79 9.84
N PRO A 577 -42.40 13.15 10.53
CA PRO A 577 -42.94 13.64 11.79
C PRO A 577 -41.87 13.89 12.87
N PRO A 578 -42.11 14.81 13.84
CA PRO A 578 -41.18 15.01 14.95
C PRO A 578 -40.90 13.72 15.74
N GLY A 579 -39.64 13.49 16.10
CA GLY A 579 -39.22 12.25 16.79
C GLY A 579 -39.01 11.07 15.85
N THR A 580 -39.10 11.29 14.54
CA THR A 580 -38.75 10.29 13.51
C THR A 580 -37.64 10.83 12.61
N TYR A 581 -36.92 9.92 11.97
CA TYR A 581 -35.89 10.21 10.99
C TYR A 581 -36.06 9.31 9.76
N LEU A 582 -35.61 9.80 8.61
CA LEU A 582 -35.65 9.02 7.38
C LEU A 582 -34.47 8.04 7.35
N ARG A 583 -34.73 6.73 7.30
CA ARG A 583 -33.71 5.69 7.16
C ARG A 583 -33.85 5.03 5.81
N GLY A 584 -32.71 4.76 5.17
CA GLY A 584 -32.65 4.03 3.90
C GLY A 584 -32.16 4.92 2.76
N HIS A 585 -31.23 4.37 1.99
CA HIS A 585 -30.88 4.95 0.70
C HIS A 585 -32.01 4.71 -0.30
N PRO A 586 -32.09 5.52 -1.37
CA PRO A 586 -33.11 5.37 -2.40
C PRO A 586 -33.14 4.01 -3.12
N SER A 587 -32.18 3.12 -2.83
CA SER A 587 -32.07 1.77 -3.39
C SER A 587 -32.79 0.68 -2.62
N ASP A 588 -33.23 0.93 -1.38
CA ASP A 588 -33.77 -0.10 -0.46
C ASP A 588 -35.30 -0.13 -0.39
N GLY A 589 -35.98 0.34 -1.46
CA GLY A 589 -37.43 0.50 -1.48
C GLY A 589 -37.90 1.82 -0.87
N THR A 590 -39.22 1.95 -0.64
CA THR A 590 -39.82 3.23 -0.28
C THR A 590 -39.30 3.78 1.05
N PRO A 591 -38.78 5.02 1.08
CA PRO A 591 -38.17 5.59 2.27
C PRO A 591 -39.25 5.75 3.36
N THR A 592 -39.03 5.12 4.51
CA THR A 592 -39.99 5.12 5.63
C THR A 592 -39.39 5.88 6.81
N CYS A 593 -40.20 6.74 7.44
CA CYS A 593 -39.79 7.47 8.64
C CYS A 593 -39.77 6.49 9.82
N HIS A 594 -38.60 6.33 10.45
CA HIS A 594 -38.43 5.48 11.62
C HIS A 594 -38.42 6.32 12.90
N PRO A 595 -39.01 5.82 14.01
CA PRO A 595 -38.91 6.50 15.29
C PRO A 595 -37.46 6.54 15.78
N CYS A 596 -37.07 7.66 16.36
CA CYS A 596 -35.83 7.78 17.11
C CYS A 596 -35.87 6.86 18.35
N GLY A 597 -34.72 6.33 18.74
CA GLY A 597 -34.59 5.48 19.93
C GLY A 597 -34.98 6.21 21.23
N PRO A 598 -35.22 5.46 22.31
CA PRO A 598 -35.54 6.05 23.61
C PRO A 598 -34.56 7.16 24.01
N GLY A 599 -35.05 8.28 24.53
CA GLY A 599 -34.18 9.39 24.97
C GLY A 599 -33.51 10.21 23.85
N THR A 600 -33.69 9.85 22.58
CA THR A 600 -33.16 10.61 21.44
C THR A 600 -34.25 11.41 20.73
N ARG A 601 -33.82 12.45 20.01
CA ARG A 601 -34.70 13.37 19.26
C ARG A 601 -34.15 13.50 17.85
N SER A 602 -35.05 13.65 16.88
CA SER A 602 -34.67 13.96 15.50
C SER A 602 -34.16 15.40 15.39
N ASN A 603 -33.10 15.66 14.62
CA ASN A 603 -32.62 17.01 14.29
C ASN A 603 -33.66 17.81 13.48
N GLN A 604 -33.38 19.10 13.23
CA GLN A 604 -34.27 19.99 12.47
C GLN A 604 -34.59 19.44 11.07
N LEU A 605 -33.60 18.82 10.43
CA LEU A 605 -33.73 18.20 9.11
C LEU A 605 -34.35 16.81 9.13
N ARG A 606 -34.75 16.25 10.28
CA ARG A 606 -35.31 14.89 10.42
C ARG A 606 -34.48 13.81 9.72
N SER A 607 -33.17 14.01 9.65
CA SER A 607 -32.21 13.14 8.97
C SER A 607 -31.47 12.21 9.93
N LEU A 608 -31.36 12.59 11.19
CA LEU A 608 -30.63 11.85 12.22
C LEU A 608 -31.32 11.94 13.58
N CYS A 609 -30.99 10.98 14.47
CA CYS A 609 -31.39 11.01 15.87
C CYS A 609 -30.19 11.32 16.75
N TYR A 610 -30.36 12.28 17.65
CA TYR A 610 -29.33 12.68 18.61
C TYR A 610 -29.92 12.81 20.00
N ASN A 611 -29.11 12.63 21.03
CA ASN A 611 -29.48 13.01 22.38
C ASN A 611 -29.12 14.49 22.58
N ASN A 612 -30.05 15.30 23.11
CA ASN A 612 -29.81 16.73 23.40
C ASN A 612 -29.10 16.95 24.76
N CYS A 613 -28.37 15.95 25.21
CA CYS A 613 -27.79 15.84 26.56
C CYS A 613 -28.82 15.88 27.69
N SER A 614 -30.06 15.48 27.44
CA SER A 614 -31.09 15.42 28.47
C SER A 614 -31.76 14.06 28.51
N PHE A 615 -31.86 13.49 29.71
CA PHE A 615 -32.49 12.19 29.92
C PHE A 615 -33.60 12.31 30.97
N TRP A 616 -34.72 11.68 30.67
CA TRP A 616 -35.90 11.68 31.53
C TRP A 616 -36.20 10.24 31.92
N LEU A 617 -36.12 9.92 33.21
CA LEU A 617 -36.40 8.60 33.75
C LEU A 617 -37.77 8.63 34.47
N PRO A 618 -38.81 8.01 33.89
CA PRO A 618 -40.08 7.86 34.57
C PRO A 618 -39.98 6.73 35.60
N LEU A 619 -40.16 7.08 36.88
CA LEU A 619 -40.32 6.15 37.99
C LEU A 619 -41.77 6.21 38.50
N PRO A 620 -42.27 5.17 39.21
CA PRO A 620 -43.59 5.22 39.82
C PRO A 620 -43.73 6.46 40.74
N GLY A 621 -44.57 7.42 40.32
CA GLY A 621 -44.84 8.66 41.06
C GLY A 621 -43.79 9.78 40.95
N HIS A 622 -42.68 9.58 40.23
CA HIS A 622 -41.62 10.59 40.09
C HIS A 622 -41.04 10.62 38.67
N LEU A 623 -40.77 11.80 38.14
CA LEU A 623 -40.05 11.98 36.88
C LEU A 623 -38.69 12.59 37.20
N LEU A 624 -37.61 11.82 37.04
CA LEU A 624 -36.25 12.32 37.26
C LEU A 624 -35.69 12.91 35.97
N HIS A 625 -35.17 14.12 36.06
CA HIS A 625 -34.49 14.81 34.97
C HIS A 625 -32.98 14.81 35.20
N TYR A 626 -32.22 14.31 34.22
CA TYR A 626 -30.77 14.32 34.21
C TYR A 626 -30.27 15.20 33.07
N ASP A 627 -29.46 16.21 33.42
CA ASP A 627 -28.82 17.11 32.47
C ASP A 627 -27.33 16.73 32.32
N PHE A 628 -26.97 16.29 31.12
CA PHE A 628 -25.64 15.88 30.72
C PHE A 628 -24.96 16.92 29.82
N SER A 629 -25.43 18.17 29.78
CA SER A 629 -24.91 19.21 28.88
C SER A 629 -23.40 19.44 29.03
N ALA A 630 -22.83 19.12 30.20
CA ALA A 630 -21.39 19.13 30.43
C ALA A 630 -20.58 18.16 29.54
N LEU A 631 -21.22 17.13 28.97
CA LEU A 631 -20.59 16.15 28.06
C LEU A 631 -20.69 16.53 26.58
N ALA A 632 -21.38 17.63 26.24
CA ALA A 632 -21.59 18.09 24.87
C ALA A 632 -20.31 18.42 24.05
N PRO A 633 -19.26 19.07 24.61
CA PRO A 633 -18.04 19.37 23.84
C PRO A 633 -17.16 18.13 23.57
N GLY A 634 -17.55 16.95 24.07
CA GLY A 634 -16.75 15.73 24.03
C GLY A 634 -15.85 15.61 25.25
N ALA A 635 -15.64 14.36 25.68
CA ALA A 635 -14.77 14.00 26.79
C ALA A 635 -13.64 13.11 26.28
N SER A 636 -12.43 13.40 26.73
CA SER A 636 -11.24 12.61 26.48
C SER A 636 -10.82 11.91 27.76
N PHE A 637 -10.53 10.62 27.70
CA PHE A 637 -9.96 9.87 28.82
C PHE A 637 -8.87 8.94 28.34
N SER A 638 -7.87 8.75 29.19
CA SER A 638 -6.80 7.80 28.98
C SER A 638 -7.03 6.59 29.89
N SER A 639 -6.75 5.39 29.39
CA SER A 639 -6.66 4.21 30.24
C SER A 639 -5.54 4.37 31.29
N GLY A 640 -5.50 3.46 32.27
CA GLY A 640 -4.30 3.28 33.08
C GLY A 640 -3.07 2.97 32.21
N PRO A 641 -1.85 3.19 32.74
CA PRO A 641 -0.63 2.87 32.03
C PRO A 641 -0.58 1.37 31.75
N SER A 642 -0.43 1.04 30.47
CA SER A 642 -0.13 -0.30 30.02
C SER A 642 1.34 -0.37 29.64
N PHE A 643 1.90 -1.57 29.73
CA PHE A 643 3.30 -1.81 29.43
C PHE A 643 3.38 -2.91 28.39
N THR A 644 4.22 -2.71 27.39
CA THR A 644 4.59 -3.77 26.46
C THR A 644 5.39 -4.86 27.19
N ALA A 645 5.70 -5.96 26.51
CA ALA A 645 6.44 -7.07 27.10
C ALA A 645 7.83 -6.65 27.61
N LYS A 646 8.47 -5.63 27.00
CA LYS A 646 9.75 -5.07 27.47
C LYS A 646 9.62 -3.74 28.23
N GLY A 647 8.43 -3.43 28.76
CA GLY A 647 8.24 -2.34 29.72
C GLY A 647 8.02 -0.95 29.12
N LEU A 648 7.79 -0.82 27.81
CA LEU A 648 7.43 0.46 27.19
C LEU A 648 6.03 0.89 27.66
N LYS A 649 5.96 2.05 28.32
CA LYS A 649 4.71 2.61 28.82
C LYS A 649 3.88 3.23 27.69
N TYR A 650 2.61 2.83 27.59
CA TYR A 650 1.64 3.41 26.66
C TYR A 650 0.25 3.54 27.28
N PHE A 651 -0.61 4.33 26.65
CA PHE A 651 -1.98 4.57 27.08
C PHE A 651 -2.96 4.41 25.91
N HIS A 652 -4.15 3.89 26.20
CA HIS A 652 -5.27 3.98 25.27
C HIS A 652 -5.99 5.30 25.51
N GLN A 653 -5.95 6.20 24.52
CA GLN A 653 -6.69 7.46 24.54
C GLN A 653 -8.04 7.25 23.87
N PHE A 654 -9.11 7.54 24.59
CA PHE A 654 -10.47 7.47 24.08
C PHE A 654 -11.07 8.87 24.03
N ASN A 655 -11.67 9.20 22.90
CA ASN A 655 -12.47 10.41 22.75
C ASN A 655 -13.92 10.01 22.56
N ILE A 656 -14.80 10.61 23.35
CA ILE A 656 -16.22 10.32 23.40
C ILE A 656 -17.03 11.61 23.24
N SER A 657 -18.01 11.59 22.36
CA SER A 657 -19.04 12.61 22.23
C SER A 657 -20.36 11.89 21.98
N LEU A 658 -21.27 11.87 22.97
CA LEU A 658 -22.50 11.06 22.93
C LEU A 658 -23.78 11.89 22.74
N CYS A 659 -23.72 13.20 22.95
CA CYS A 659 -24.89 14.06 22.96
C CYS A 659 -24.53 15.50 22.58
N GLY A 660 -25.54 16.31 22.26
CA GLY A 660 -25.37 17.71 21.89
C GLY A 660 -25.04 17.90 20.40
N ASN A 661 -24.69 19.14 20.02
CA ASN A 661 -24.25 19.54 18.67
C ASN A 661 -25.14 19.05 17.51
N GLN A 662 -26.45 18.90 17.76
CA GLN A 662 -27.42 18.38 16.80
C GLN A 662 -27.01 17.05 16.14
N GLY A 663 -26.30 16.18 16.87
CA GLY A 663 -25.87 14.86 16.40
C GLY A 663 -24.52 14.82 15.68
N ARG A 664 -23.84 15.96 15.51
CA ARG A 664 -22.51 15.98 14.89
C ARG A 664 -21.52 15.12 15.69
N LYS A 665 -20.82 14.20 15.01
CA LYS A 665 -19.74 13.37 15.56
C LYS A 665 -18.53 14.25 15.91
N MET A 666 -18.34 14.55 17.19
CA MET A 666 -17.27 15.44 17.65
C MET A 666 -16.05 14.71 18.24
N ALA A 667 -16.09 13.38 18.42
CA ALA A 667 -14.91 12.65 18.86
C ALA A 667 -13.95 12.44 17.69
N THR A 668 -12.75 12.99 17.82
CA THR A 668 -11.68 12.97 16.81
C THR A 668 -10.47 12.21 17.34
N CYS A 669 -9.96 11.23 16.59
CA CYS A 669 -8.72 10.52 16.91
C CYS A 669 -7.75 10.61 15.73
N THR A 670 -6.50 10.94 16.02
CA THR A 670 -5.46 11.22 15.02
C THR A 670 -4.30 10.24 15.11
N ASP A 671 -3.76 9.88 13.96
CA ASP A 671 -2.42 9.30 13.85
C ASP A 671 -1.41 10.43 13.61
N ASN A 672 -0.48 10.63 14.53
CA ASN A 672 0.53 11.70 14.46
C ASN A 672 1.98 11.17 14.44
N VAL A 673 2.18 9.86 14.17
CA VAL A 673 3.51 9.22 14.17
C VAL A 673 4.50 9.96 13.27
N THR A 674 4.01 10.63 12.23
CA THR A 674 4.84 11.28 11.20
C THR A 674 4.75 12.81 11.13
N ASP A 675 3.92 13.47 11.94
CA ASP A 675 3.70 14.92 11.78
C ASP A 675 4.76 15.73 12.55
N ALA A 676 5.73 16.30 11.82
CA ALA A 676 6.75 17.19 12.37
C ALA A 676 6.86 18.55 11.65
N ARG A 677 6.02 18.84 10.65
CA ARG A 677 6.14 20.10 9.88
C ARG A 677 4.87 20.92 9.75
N GLY A 678 3.70 20.47 10.22
CA GLY A 678 2.47 21.26 10.05
C GLY A 678 2.19 21.65 8.59
N GLN A 679 2.78 20.91 7.65
CA GLN A 679 2.70 21.16 6.22
C GLN A 679 1.77 20.11 5.62
N GLY A 680 0.47 20.25 5.90
CA GLY A 680 -0.64 19.81 5.06
C GLY A 680 -0.78 18.33 4.66
N ASP A 681 0.13 17.42 5.04
CA ASP A 681 -0.09 15.99 4.84
C ASP A 681 -1.04 15.46 5.90
N VAL A 682 -2.10 14.81 5.42
CA VAL A 682 -3.30 14.49 6.19
C VAL A 682 -2.98 13.37 7.19
N ALA A 683 -2.63 13.73 8.42
CA ALA A 683 -2.72 12.84 9.57
C ALA A 683 -4.02 12.03 9.49
N ARG A 684 -3.96 10.69 9.59
CA ARG A 684 -5.15 9.83 9.53
C ARG A 684 -6.10 10.24 10.66
N LEU A 685 -7.18 10.93 10.31
CA LEU A 685 -8.17 11.48 11.22
C LEU A 685 -9.45 10.62 11.17
N VAL A 686 -9.85 10.07 12.32
CA VAL A 686 -11.09 9.33 12.48
C VAL A 686 -12.07 10.16 13.30
N THR A 687 -13.29 10.37 12.79
CA THR A 687 -14.36 11.08 13.52
C THR A 687 -15.55 10.16 13.78
N SER A 688 -15.96 10.03 15.04
CA SER A 688 -17.02 9.10 15.48
C SER A 688 -17.74 9.62 16.74
N TYR A 689 -18.67 8.85 17.33
CA TYR A 689 -19.17 9.13 18.68
C TYR A 689 -18.20 8.63 19.75
N VAL A 690 -17.46 7.55 19.47
CA VAL A 690 -16.39 7.02 20.31
C VAL A 690 -15.26 6.54 19.41
N CYS A 691 -14.06 7.08 19.59
CA CYS A 691 -12.85 6.59 18.93
C CYS A 691 -11.75 6.32 19.95
N GLN A 692 -10.77 5.51 19.54
CA GLN A 692 -9.59 5.18 20.32
C GLN A 692 -8.32 5.41 19.50
N ALA A 693 -7.25 5.89 20.13
CA ALA A 693 -5.88 5.86 19.63
C ALA A 693 -4.91 5.38 20.72
N ILE A 694 -3.76 4.86 20.33
CA ILE A 694 -2.68 4.48 21.26
C ILE A 694 -1.72 5.65 21.39
N VAL A 695 -1.50 6.12 22.61
CA VAL A 695 -0.62 7.25 22.92
C VAL A 695 0.61 6.79 23.70
N VAL A 696 1.80 7.06 23.15
CA VAL A 696 3.10 6.83 23.78
C VAL A 696 3.60 8.18 24.34
N PRO A 697 3.96 8.25 25.64
CA PRO A 697 4.40 9.49 26.27
C PRO A 697 5.72 10.02 25.72
N PRO A 698 5.93 11.35 25.73
CA PRO A 698 7.15 11.98 25.24
C PRO A 698 8.42 11.55 26.00
N ASP A 699 8.29 11.35 27.32
CA ASP A 699 9.41 11.12 28.24
C ASP A 699 10.14 9.78 28.02
N VAL A 700 9.51 8.84 27.30
CA VAL A 700 10.06 7.48 27.09
C VAL A 700 10.96 7.41 25.85
N MET A 701 10.95 8.45 25.00
CA MET A 701 11.48 8.36 23.64
C MET A 701 12.32 9.59 23.22
N GLY A 702 12.59 10.53 24.13
CA GLY A 702 13.28 11.79 23.81
C GLY A 702 12.50 12.71 22.87
N TYR A 703 11.19 12.52 22.70
CA TYR A 703 10.31 13.37 21.89
C TYR A 703 9.71 14.50 22.74
N LYS A 704 9.42 15.65 22.14
CA LYS A 704 8.76 16.79 22.82
C LYS A 704 7.22 16.68 22.87
N VAL A 705 6.64 15.73 22.12
CA VAL A 705 5.19 15.58 21.94
C VAL A 705 4.82 14.11 22.06
N ALA A 706 3.67 13.81 22.64
CA ALA A 706 3.14 12.46 22.71
C ALA A 706 2.79 11.93 21.31
N VAL A 707 3.20 10.70 21.03
CA VAL A 707 2.97 10.04 19.75
C VAL A 707 1.67 9.24 19.85
N SER A 708 0.74 9.47 18.93
CA SER A 708 -0.57 8.86 18.79
C SER A 708 -0.59 8.04 17.51
N SER A 709 -0.95 6.77 17.60
CA SER A 709 -0.99 5.83 16.48
C SER A 709 -2.25 4.98 16.51
N GLN A 710 -2.57 4.35 15.38
CA GLN A 710 -3.67 3.39 15.24
C GLN A 710 -5.04 3.95 15.66
N PRO A 711 -5.54 5.04 15.03
CA PRO A 711 -6.87 5.56 15.33
C PRO A 711 -7.96 4.61 14.81
N VAL A 712 -8.88 4.21 15.69
CA VAL A 712 -9.99 3.28 15.40
C VAL A 712 -11.33 3.90 15.81
N SER A 713 -12.36 3.74 14.96
CA SER A 713 -13.75 4.07 15.32
C SER A 713 -14.33 2.92 16.14
N LEU A 714 -14.86 3.22 17.32
CA LEU A 714 -15.51 2.24 18.20
C LEU A 714 -17.05 2.37 18.18
N ALA A 715 -17.59 3.55 17.86
CA ALA A 715 -19.04 3.76 17.80
C ALA A 715 -19.46 4.79 16.75
N ASP A 716 -20.21 4.32 15.75
CA ASP A 716 -20.64 5.14 14.61
C ASP A 716 -22.11 5.53 14.59
N ARG A 717 -22.92 4.97 15.51
CA ARG A 717 -24.37 5.21 15.60
C ARG A 717 -24.85 5.28 17.04
N LEU A 718 -25.78 6.18 17.31
CA LEU A 718 -26.51 6.28 18.58
C LEU A 718 -27.88 5.58 18.43
N LEU A 719 -28.15 4.55 19.24
CA LEU A 719 -29.38 3.76 19.14
C LEU A 719 -30.51 4.22 20.08
N GLY A 720 -30.21 4.96 21.14
CA GLY A 720 -31.14 5.29 22.22
C GLY A 720 -30.42 5.42 23.54
#